data_AF-A0A7S4ZSP2-F1
#
_entry.id   AF-A0A7S4ZSP2-F1
#
_cell.length_a   1.000
_cell.length_b   1.000
_cell.length_c   1.000
_cell.angle_alpha   90.00
_cell.angle_beta   90.00
_cell.angle_gamma   90.00
#
_symmetry.space_group_name_H-M   'P 1'
#
loop_
_entity.id
_entity.type
_entity.pdbx_description
1 polymer ?
#
loop_
_entity_poly.entity_id
_entity_poly.type
_entity_poly.pdbx_seq_one_letter_code
_entity_poly.pdbx_strand_id
1 'polypeptide(L)'
;MNAEVRIANFINNLISEGFEVTGNQDTSALAINAAVSQLTRHTTVADAAPGREAEILRGDDPASRVEINESDTQKQTDPSAERYAIAPALSSNELMFDSVPADGQPVLASGIEEVNDPDSIGIIGDQNGVAALYWHADGRTTVRGLYNSAGLAGLAHIVNYGQSNAGAADASPPRSGSDQKLGALKFIRGVQTWIDYYNPTTPIARAAGYFTAVPLTEQYDGFGRGETWSTGIAGQIKARSRYGSSQAERGSQLLFTNPTAGGRYLAEISATGPYATYGHYATFLDDITRAKQQATLLGLDYGLTAICYCQGEAESTGLMYSGAPTSNFSAVVSQWSTNLVALRTQMEMDGKAAGGVVRNLPMFVMQTVAFYTGQAQIVATEKDNNIFLASSMYQMPRAINSYLVPTEDPSGRYHGAEIHFSADGQRWMGEMFGKVMRRVLFEGRGWKPLQPISVRRVTNTEIRVKYYVPVGPLRFNTSDIPPLRNYGYILGYGSMDAPGASIAIDSIAINGDEVVLTLNASTPILTGQAAYLKYGIQPLSTVSTQTLTSSAAGGTGPNGRALTNFIFSGDMSSIVTPLLNCGAFYIKSASFSATIRSSSVSGGLTTLSGESAEIVGTLPIGSVVELWWPGGGGNLCDNDDSLSVFNFEDGVSLRNGKPYPLYNFAVIHAGSITT
;
A
#
# COMPACT_ATOMS: atom_id res chain seq x y z
N MET A 1 31.01 5.58 -1.82
CA MET A 1 31.46 4.78 -0.66
C MET A 1 32.15 3.50 -1.11
N ASN A 2 33.22 3.07 -0.43
CA ASN A 2 33.82 1.73 -0.53
C ASN A 2 32.90 0.70 0.15
N ALA A 3 32.77 -0.50 -0.43
CA ALA A 3 31.86 -1.56 0.04
C ALA A 3 32.08 -1.94 1.52
N GLU A 4 33.31 -1.80 2.02
CA GLU A 4 33.70 -2.09 3.40
C GLU A 4 32.94 -1.26 4.45
N VAL A 5 32.74 0.05 4.21
CA VAL A 5 32.01 0.93 5.15
C VAL A 5 30.53 0.57 5.21
N ARG A 6 29.95 0.15 4.07
CA ARG A 6 28.54 -0.26 4.00
C ARG A 6 28.29 -1.60 4.68
N ILE A 7 29.23 -2.54 4.56
CA ILE A 7 29.19 -3.83 5.27
C ILE A 7 29.36 -3.60 6.79
N ALA A 8 30.25 -2.70 7.21
CA ALA A 8 30.42 -2.36 8.61
C ALA A 8 29.13 -1.78 9.23
N ASN A 9 28.44 -0.89 8.52
CA ASN A 9 27.15 -0.35 8.98
C ASN A 9 26.07 -1.43 9.12
N PHE A 10 25.99 -2.36 8.16
CA PHE A 10 25.07 -3.50 8.25
C PHE A 10 25.37 -4.39 9.47
N ILE A 11 26.65 -4.68 9.75
CA ILE A 11 27.08 -5.44 10.94
C ILE A 11 26.73 -4.68 12.22
N ASN A 12 26.99 -3.37 12.27
CA ASN A 12 26.68 -2.55 13.43
C ASN A 12 25.17 -2.51 13.72
N ASN A 13 24.34 -2.47 12.68
CA ASN A 13 22.89 -2.57 12.84
C ASN A 13 22.48 -3.92 13.46
N LEU A 14 23.05 -5.04 12.99
CA LEU A 14 22.79 -6.36 13.57
C LEU A 14 23.20 -6.46 15.05
N ILE A 15 24.35 -5.89 15.41
CA ILE A 15 24.81 -5.84 16.81
C ILE A 15 23.86 -4.98 17.65
N SER A 16 23.36 -3.87 17.12
CA SER A 16 22.39 -3.02 17.81
C SER A 16 21.03 -3.71 18.04
N GLU A 17 20.68 -4.68 17.20
CA GLU A 17 19.52 -5.57 17.38
C GLU A 17 19.79 -6.74 18.35
N GLY A 18 20.98 -6.82 18.97
CA GLY A 18 21.33 -7.84 19.95
C GLY A 18 21.83 -9.16 19.34
N PHE A 19 22.23 -9.18 18.07
CA PHE A 19 22.83 -10.35 17.43
C PHE A 19 24.35 -10.41 17.63
N GLU A 20 24.88 -11.60 17.92
CA GLU A 20 26.33 -11.83 17.95
C GLU A 20 26.84 -12.13 16.55
N VAL A 21 27.77 -11.31 16.05
CA VAL A 21 28.45 -11.52 14.78
C VAL A 21 29.85 -12.05 15.05
N THR A 22 30.13 -13.28 14.64
CA THR A 22 31.47 -13.90 14.77
C THR A 22 32.15 -13.96 13.41
N GLY A 23 33.36 -13.39 13.32
CA GLY A 23 34.19 -13.48 12.13
C GLY A 23 34.90 -14.82 12.09
N ASN A 24 34.68 -15.61 11.04
CA ASN A 24 35.39 -16.86 10.86
C ASN A 24 36.68 -16.59 10.05
N GLN A 25 37.86 -16.79 10.64
CA GLN A 25 39.13 -16.37 10.01
C GLN A 25 39.52 -17.16 8.74
N ASP A 26 38.82 -18.25 8.42
CA ASP A 26 39.16 -19.13 7.28
C ASP A 26 38.19 -19.10 6.09
N THR A 27 37.10 -18.31 6.16
CA THR A 27 36.24 -18.06 4.99
C THR A 27 35.72 -16.63 5.07
N SER A 28 35.55 -15.94 3.95
CA SER A 28 34.89 -14.64 3.86
C SER A 28 33.39 -14.67 4.24
N ALA A 29 32.95 -15.63 5.05
CA ALA A 29 31.59 -15.84 5.52
C ALA A 29 31.47 -15.39 6.99
N LEU A 30 30.60 -14.40 7.21
CA LEU A 30 30.19 -13.95 8.54
C LEU A 30 29.19 -14.97 9.12
N ALA A 31 29.44 -15.47 10.33
CA ALA A 31 28.50 -16.31 11.07
C ALA A 31 27.76 -15.46 12.12
N ILE A 32 26.43 -15.50 12.11
CA ILE A 32 25.59 -14.78 13.08
C ILE A 32 24.89 -15.80 13.96
N ASN A 33 25.12 -15.69 15.27
CA ASN A 33 24.44 -16.50 16.28
C ASN A 33 23.36 -15.65 16.93
N ALA A 34 22.14 -16.20 17.03
CA ALA A 34 21.09 -15.58 17.82
C ALA A 34 21.48 -15.66 19.30
N ALA A 35 21.56 -14.52 19.99
CA ALA A 35 21.61 -14.51 21.44
C ALA A 35 20.35 -15.23 21.95
N VAL A 36 20.53 -16.18 22.87
CA VAL A 36 19.49 -17.10 23.33
C VAL A 36 18.37 -16.32 24.02
N SER A 37 17.33 -15.93 23.27
CA SER A 37 16.00 -15.65 23.82
C SER A 37 15.01 -16.63 23.20
N GLN A 38 14.71 -17.68 23.97
CA GLN A 38 13.75 -18.71 23.58
C GLN A 38 12.39 -18.07 23.28
N LEU A 39 11.88 -18.28 22.06
CA LEU A 39 10.44 -18.28 21.81
C LEU A 39 9.85 -19.37 22.72
N THR A 40 9.41 -18.97 23.90
CA THR A 40 8.90 -19.92 24.90
C THR A 40 7.49 -20.32 24.44
N ARG A 41 7.33 -21.60 24.07
CA ARG A 41 6.03 -22.23 23.85
C ARG A 41 5.12 -21.96 25.07
N HIS A 42 4.04 -21.21 24.89
CA HIS A 42 2.88 -21.34 25.77
C HIS A 42 2.06 -22.56 25.32
N THR A 43 2.55 -23.74 25.64
CA THR A 43 1.74 -24.97 25.68
C THR A 43 1.16 -25.10 27.07
N THR A 44 -0.11 -24.72 27.27
CA THR A 44 -0.89 -25.27 28.40
C THR A 44 -1.37 -26.65 27.99
N VAL A 45 -0.53 -27.66 28.24
CA VAL A 45 -0.98 -29.05 28.36
C VAL A 45 -1.52 -29.19 29.77
N ALA A 46 -2.76 -29.66 29.86
CA ALA A 46 -3.40 -30.05 31.10
C ALA A 46 -2.57 -31.14 31.79
N ASP A 47 -2.11 -30.87 33.00
CA ASP A 47 -1.60 -31.89 33.90
C ASP A 47 -2.77 -32.78 34.33
N ALA A 48 -2.75 -34.03 33.85
CA ALA A 48 -3.48 -35.11 34.46
C ALA A 48 -2.71 -35.57 35.71
N ALA A 49 -3.32 -35.41 36.89
CA ALA A 49 -2.98 -36.19 38.09
C ALA A 49 -4.27 -36.78 38.68
N PRO A 50 -4.28 -38.07 39.05
CA PRO A 50 -5.51 -38.81 39.37
C PRO A 50 -5.89 -38.72 40.85
N GLY A 51 -7.19 -38.56 41.12
CA GLY A 51 -7.87 -39.05 42.32
C GLY A 51 -7.82 -38.18 43.57
N ARG A 52 -8.98 -37.62 43.95
CA ARG A 52 -9.61 -37.83 45.26
C ARG A 52 -11.02 -37.23 45.29
N GLU A 53 -11.84 -37.87 46.10
CA GLU A 53 -13.29 -37.82 46.18
C GLU A 53 -13.87 -36.50 46.73
N ALA A 54 -15.18 -36.39 46.53
CA ALA A 54 -16.13 -35.36 46.93
C ALA A 54 -15.97 -34.76 48.32
N GLU A 55 -16.18 -33.44 48.44
CA GLU A 55 -17.09 -32.89 49.44
C GLU A 55 -17.57 -31.47 49.10
N ILE A 56 -18.81 -31.21 49.52
CA ILE A 56 -19.68 -30.07 49.25
C ILE A 56 -19.29 -28.88 50.13
N LEU A 57 -19.14 -27.67 49.57
CA LEU A 57 -19.49 -26.42 50.26
C LEU A 57 -20.03 -25.38 49.28
N ARG A 58 -21.29 -25.00 49.52
CA ARG A 58 -22.01 -23.88 48.90
C ARG A 58 -21.43 -22.56 49.43
N GLY A 59 -21.25 -21.59 48.55
CA GLY A 59 -20.93 -20.20 48.89
C GLY A 59 -21.14 -19.31 47.67
N ASP A 60 -22.11 -18.41 47.78
CA ASP A 60 -22.63 -17.54 46.73
C ASP A 60 -21.59 -16.52 46.19
N ASP A 61 -21.44 -16.45 44.87
CA ASP A 61 -20.84 -15.30 44.16
C ASP A 61 -21.78 -14.87 43.01
N PRO A 62 -22.33 -13.64 43.01
CA PRO A 62 -23.30 -13.19 42.00
C PRO A 62 -22.72 -12.86 40.61
N ALA A 63 -21.42 -13.04 40.35
CA ALA A 63 -20.79 -12.57 39.11
C ALA A 63 -20.91 -13.50 37.88
N SER A 64 -21.62 -14.64 37.96
CA SER A 64 -21.69 -15.62 36.86
C SER A 64 -23.06 -15.80 36.20
N ARG A 65 -23.97 -14.82 36.31
CA ARG A 65 -25.20 -14.82 35.50
C ARG A 65 -25.08 -13.81 34.36
N VAL A 66 -24.77 -14.32 33.18
CA VAL A 66 -25.05 -13.61 31.92
C VAL A 66 -26.58 -13.63 31.76
N GLU A 67 -27.24 -12.61 32.33
CA GLU A 67 -28.59 -12.25 31.92
C GLU A 67 -28.50 -11.63 30.53
N ILE A 68 -29.21 -12.24 29.59
CA ILE A 68 -29.45 -11.68 28.26
C ILE A 68 -30.30 -10.42 28.48
N ASN A 69 -29.67 -9.24 28.45
CA ASN A 69 -30.39 -7.98 28.52
C ASN A 69 -31.25 -7.84 27.27
N GLU A 70 -32.57 -7.80 27.44
CA GLU A 70 -33.58 -7.69 26.37
C GLU A 70 -33.54 -6.36 25.59
N SER A 71 -32.59 -5.46 25.87
CA SER A 71 -32.49 -4.15 25.19
C SER A 71 -31.71 -4.15 23.87
N ASP A 72 -31.18 -5.28 23.40
CA ASP A 72 -30.52 -5.38 22.08
C ASP A 72 -31.46 -5.84 20.94
N THR A 73 -32.77 -5.97 21.22
CA THR A 73 -33.77 -6.42 20.25
C THR A 73 -34.38 -5.31 19.38
N GLN A 74 -33.89 -4.07 19.47
CA GLN A 74 -34.42 -2.94 18.66
C GLN A 74 -33.39 -2.25 17.76
N LYS A 75 -32.37 -2.97 17.28
CA LYS A 75 -31.72 -2.59 16.02
C LYS A 75 -32.43 -3.32 14.89
N GLN A 76 -32.97 -2.55 13.93
CA GLN A 76 -33.59 -3.05 12.70
C GLN A 76 -32.81 -4.25 12.16
N THR A 77 -33.40 -5.43 12.32
CA THR A 77 -32.93 -6.67 11.72
C THR A 77 -33.19 -6.59 10.23
N ASP A 78 -32.12 -6.74 9.45
CA ASP A 78 -32.21 -6.99 8.02
C ASP A 78 -33.10 -8.23 7.78
N PRO A 79 -34.24 -8.11 7.08
CA PRO A 79 -35.15 -9.23 6.82
C PRO A 79 -34.55 -10.32 5.90
N SER A 80 -33.35 -10.11 5.35
CA SER A 80 -32.69 -11.05 4.43
C SER A 80 -31.64 -11.96 5.10
N ALA A 81 -31.44 -11.85 6.41
CA ALA A 81 -30.51 -12.73 7.13
C ALA A 81 -31.16 -14.11 7.40
N GLU A 82 -30.98 -15.05 6.46
CA GLU A 82 -31.23 -16.47 6.68
C GLU A 82 -30.45 -16.93 7.93
N ARG A 83 -31.17 -17.44 8.94
CA ARG A 83 -30.56 -17.98 10.16
C ARG A 83 -30.33 -19.48 9.97
N TYR A 84 -29.08 -19.89 9.87
CA TYR A 84 -28.69 -21.29 9.92
C TYR A 84 -28.49 -21.69 11.39
N ALA A 85 -29.30 -22.62 11.90
CA ALA A 85 -29.09 -23.26 13.20
C ALA A 85 -28.50 -24.66 12.97
N ILE A 86 -27.38 -24.97 13.62
CA ILE A 86 -26.79 -26.31 13.64
C ILE A 86 -27.25 -26.98 14.94
N ALA A 87 -28.05 -28.05 14.84
CA ALA A 87 -28.40 -28.89 15.98
C ALA A 87 -27.60 -30.20 15.93
N PRO A 88 -26.95 -30.63 17.03
CA PRO A 88 -26.32 -31.94 17.08
C PRO A 88 -27.38 -33.02 17.37
N ALA A 89 -27.55 -33.99 16.47
CA ALA A 89 -28.33 -35.19 16.75
C ALA A 89 -27.42 -36.34 17.21
N LEU A 90 -27.76 -36.90 18.37
CA LEU A 90 -27.16 -38.08 18.95
C LEU A 90 -27.76 -39.34 18.28
N SER A 91 -26.86 -40.23 17.82
CA SER A 91 -27.05 -41.62 17.36
C SER A 91 -27.13 -41.91 15.85
N SER A 92 -26.21 -42.81 15.45
CA SER A 92 -26.04 -43.61 14.22
C SER A 92 -26.42 -43.03 12.84
N ASN A 93 -25.37 -42.69 12.09
CA ASN A 93 -25.20 -42.72 10.64
C ASN A 93 -26.09 -41.87 9.71
N GLU A 94 -26.94 -40.98 10.21
CA GLU A 94 -27.58 -39.95 9.37
C GLU A 94 -27.37 -38.56 9.97
N LEU A 95 -26.87 -37.64 9.14
CA LEU A 95 -26.70 -36.22 9.47
C LEU A 95 -27.86 -35.46 8.82
N MET A 96 -28.84 -35.04 9.61
CA MET A 96 -29.97 -34.24 9.12
C MET A 96 -29.60 -32.75 9.11
N PHE A 97 -29.78 -32.09 7.98
CA PHE A 97 -29.85 -30.63 7.90
C PHE A 97 -31.31 -30.24 7.70
N ASP A 98 -31.81 -29.32 8.52
CA ASP A 98 -33.14 -28.75 8.39
C ASP A 98 -33.03 -27.27 8.01
N SER A 99 -33.65 -26.88 6.90
CA SER A 99 -33.98 -25.47 6.65
C SER A 99 -35.37 -25.24 7.22
N VAL A 100 -35.52 -24.38 8.22
CA VAL A 100 -36.85 -24.01 8.75
C VAL A 100 -37.30 -22.73 8.03
N PRO A 101 -38.22 -22.80 7.05
CA PRO A 101 -38.86 -21.59 6.54
C PRO A 101 -39.81 -21.06 7.63
N ALA A 102 -40.28 -19.82 7.48
CA ALA A 102 -41.11 -19.13 8.47
C ALA A 102 -42.44 -19.86 8.85
N ASP A 103 -42.78 -20.96 8.18
CA ASP A 103 -43.97 -21.80 8.40
C ASP A 103 -43.69 -23.13 9.15
N GLY A 104 -42.43 -23.43 9.51
CA GLY A 104 -42.09 -24.46 10.48
C GLY A 104 -42.22 -25.91 10.02
N GLN A 105 -42.17 -26.20 8.72
CA GLN A 105 -42.17 -27.58 8.19
C GLN A 105 -40.80 -27.97 7.60
N PRO A 106 -40.22 -29.12 7.97
CA PRO A 106 -38.91 -29.57 7.48
C PRO A 106 -38.98 -30.12 6.06
N VAL A 107 -37.94 -29.86 5.25
CA VAL A 107 -37.78 -30.38 3.87
C VAL A 107 -36.52 -31.25 3.79
N LEU A 108 -36.65 -32.47 3.27
CA LEU A 108 -35.55 -33.41 3.06
C LEU A 108 -34.77 -33.09 1.78
N ALA A 109 -33.45 -32.89 1.88
CA ALA A 109 -32.57 -32.78 0.71
C ALA A 109 -32.23 -34.16 0.14
N SER A 110 -32.84 -34.53 -0.98
CA SER A 110 -32.47 -35.71 -1.76
C SER A 110 -31.43 -35.35 -2.82
N GLY A 111 -30.28 -36.02 -2.81
CA GLY A 111 -29.34 -36.05 -3.95
C GLY A 111 -27.89 -35.75 -3.57
N ILE A 112 -27.09 -36.80 -3.40
CA ILE A 112 -25.62 -36.73 -3.47
C ILE A 112 -25.21 -37.75 -4.53
N GLU A 113 -24.73 -37.29 -5.70
CA GLU A 113 -24.17 -38.13 -6.75
C GLU A 113 -22.63 -37.98 -6.81
N GLU A 114 -21.97 -39.14 -6.74
CA GLU A 114 -20.60 -39.53 -7.08
C GLU A 114 -19.36 -38.71 -6.65
N VAL A 115 -18.39 -39.46 -6.08
CA VAL A 115 -17.12 -39.03 -5.46
C VAL A 115 -15.97 -39.29 -6.45
N ASN A 116 -15.16 -38.27 -6.75
CA ASN A 116 -14.01 -38.37 -7.67
C ASN A 116 -12.65 -37.99 -7.03
N ASP A 117 -12.46 -38.24 -5.74
CA ASP A 117 -11.13 -38.16 -5.10
C ASP A 117 -11.03 -39.16 -3.92
N PRO A 118 -10.06 -40.10 -3.93
CA PRO A 118 -9.93 -41.13 -2.89
C PRO A 118 -9.62 -40.61 -1.47
N ASP A 119 -9.30 -39.33 -1.30
CA ASP A 119 -8.98 -38.75 0.03
C ASP A 119 -10.14 -37.92 0.66
N SER A 120 -11.33 -37.87 0.04
CA SER A 120 -12.46 -37.06 0.51
C SER A 120 -13.74 -37.87 0.75
N ILE A 121 -14.41 -37.62 1.87
CA ILE A 121 -15.72 -38.22 2.18
C ILE A 121 -16.81 -37.16 1.94
N GLY A 122 -17.19 -36.96 0.67
CA GLY A 122 -18.39 -36.20 0.29
C GLY A 122 -18.27 -34.66 0.27
N ILE A 123 -19.21 -34.03 -0.47
CA ILE A 123 -19.30 -32.58 -0.70
C ILE A 123 -20.74 -32.12 -0.38
N ILE A 124 -20.90 -30.99 0.33
CA ILE A 124 -22.18 -30.26 0.45
C ILE A 124 -22.01 -28.90 -0.22
N GLY A 125 -22.71 -28.63 -1.32
CA GLY A 125 -22.63 -27.37 -2.05
C GLY A 125 -23.97 -26.64 -2.19
N ASP A 126 -23.91 -25.35 -2.53
CA ASP A 126 -25.09 -24.59 -2.93
C ASP A 126 -25.64 -25.06 -4.29
N GLN A 127 -26.77 -24.50 -4.72
CA GLN A 127 -27.44 -24.79 -6.02
C GLN A 127 -26.58 -24.48 -7.27
N ASN A 128 -25.35 -23.98 -7.10
CA ASN A 128 -24.36 -23.78 -8.16
C ASN A 128 -23.14 -24.73 -8.04
N GLY A 129 -23.18 -25.72 -7.14
CA GLY A 129 -22.12 -26.72 -6.97
C GLY A 129 -20.91 -26.24 -6.17
N VAL A 130 -21.03 -25.16 -5.38
CA VAL A 130 -19.91 -24.63 -4.58
C VAL A 130 -19.92 -25.25 -3.18
N ALA A 131 -18.94 -26.11 -2.89
CA ALA A 131 -18.80 -26.80 -1.59
C ALA A 131 -18.64 -25.83 -0.40
N ALA A 132 -19.49 -25.97 0.63
CA ALA A 132 -19.47 -25.20 1.87
C ALA A 132 -18.89 -25.98 3.08
N LEU A 133 -18.75 -27.31 2.99
CA LEU A 133 -18.23 -28.16 4.05
C LEU A 133 -17.40 -29.32 3.46
N TYR A 134 -16.24 -29.62 4.05
CA TYR A 134 -15.42 -30.79 3.70
C TYR A 134 -15.22 -31.68 4.93
N TRP A 135 -15.33 -32.99 4.74
CA TRP A 135 -15.05 -34.01 5.75
C TRP A 135 -13.82 -34.83 5.34
N HIS A 136 -12.83 -34.87 6.22
CA HIS A 136 -11.55 -35.54 6.00
C HIS A 136 -11.58 -36.96 6.59
N ALA A 137 -10.84 -37.90 5.98
CA ALA A 137 -10.76 -39.27 6.45
C ALA A 137 -10.16 -39.42 7.88
N ASP A 138 -9.48 -38.38 8.37
CA ASP A 138 -8.93 -38.29 9.73
C ASP A 138 -9.95 -37.78 10.78
N GLY A 139 -11.21 -37.59 10.39
CA GLY A 139 -12.28 -37.14 11.27
C GLY A 139 -12.35 -35.63 11.47
N ARG A 140 -11.56 -34.83 10.72
CA ARG A 140 -11.68 -33.36 10.73
C ARG A 140 -12.81 -32.88 9.82
N THR A 141 -13.41 -31.76 10.21
CA THR A 141 -14.41 -31.04 9.40
C THR A 141 -13.92 -29.62 9.12
N THR A 142 -14.03 -29.14 7.89
CA THR A 142 -13.71 -27.76 7.51
C THR A 142 -14.90 -27.08 6.84
N VAL A 143 -15.31 -25.90 7.33
CA VAL A 143 -16.42 -25.07 6.83
C VAL A 143 -15.86 -23.93 5.97
N ARG A 144 -16.47 -23.66 4.81
CA ARG A 144 -16.17 -22.46 4.03
C ARG A 144 -16.86 -21.25 4.69
N GLY A 145 -16.07 -20.28 5.17
CA GLY A 145 -16.55 -18.97 5.59
C GLY A 145 -16.72 -18.75 7.09
N LEU A 146 -15.63 -18.87 7.87
CA LEU A 146 -15.34 -18.08 9.08
C LEU A 146 -13.90 -18.39 9.49
N TYR A 147 -12.96 -17.52 9.12
CA TYR A 147 -11.53 -17.60 9.46
C TYR A 147 -10.84 -18.94 9.13
N ASN A 148 -10.97 -19.36 7.86
CA ASN A 148 -9.94 -19.94 6.97
C ASN A 148 -10.68 -20.57 5.76
N SER A 149 -10.83 -19.88 4.62
CA SER A 149 -11.33 -20.51 3.38
C SER A 149 -11.16 -19.64 2.12
N ALA A 150 -9.97 -19.13 1.79
CA ALA A 150 -8.77 -19.93 1.51
C ALA A 150 -7.58 -19.52 2.38
N GLY A 151 -7.82 -19.38 3.68
CA GLY A 151 -7.03 -18.62 4.65
C GLY A 151 -5.54 -18.79 4.50
N LEU A 152 -4.87 -17.65 4.66
CA LEU A 152 -3.43 -17.54 4.52
C LEU A 152 -2.72 -18.72 5.18
N ALA A 153 -1.68 -19.23 4.53
CA ALA A 153 -0.85 -20.27 5.11
C ALA A 153 -0.34 -19.84 6.50
N GLY A 154 -0.01 -20.82 7.35
CA GLY A 154 0.55 -20.58 8.68
C GLY A 154 1.71 -19.58 8.65
N LEU A 155 2.59 -19.70 7.65
CA LEU A 155 3.51 -18.65 7.23
C LEU A 155 3.09 -18.07 5.87
N ALA A 156 2.46 -16.90 5.92
CA ALA A 156 1.98 -16.16 4.77
C ALA A 156 3.06 -15.18 4.30
N HIS A 157 3.69 -15.49 3.17
CA HIS A 157 4.76 -14.68 2.62
C HIS A 157 4.22 -13.61 1.65
N ILE A 158 4.50 -12.35 1.94
CA ILE A 158 4.12 -11.19 1.13
C ILE A 158 5.41 -10.54 0.62
N VAL A 159 5.51 -10.37 -0.70
CA VAL A 159 6.70 -9.77 -1.31
C VAL A 159 6.39 -8.35 -1.74
N ASN A 160 7.16 -7.38 -1.27
CA ASN A 160 7.18 -6.04 -1.85
C ASN A 160 8.18 -6.04 -3.01
N TYR A 161 7.72 -5.79 -4.23
CA TYR A 161 8.52 -5.87 -5.44
C TYR A 161 8.45 -4.56 -6.24
N GLY A 162 9.50 -4.28 -7.02
CA GLY A 162 9.57 -3.09 -7.87
C GLY A 162 10.76 -2.20 -7.54
N GLN A 163 10.56 -0.89 -7.58
CA GLN A 163 11.63 0.10 -7.53
C GLN A 163 11.86 0.75 -6.15
N SER A 164 12.45 1.95 -6.11
CA SER A 164 12.82 2.69 -4.89
C SER A 164 11.66 2.89 -3.91
N ASN A 165 10.45 3.16 -4.38
CA ASN A 165 9.28 3.30 -3.52
C ASN A 165 8.87 1.98 -2.85
N ALA A 166 8.93 0.85 -3.56
CA ALA A 166 8.78 -0.49 -2.98
C ALA A 166 9.92 -0.82 -2.01
N GLY A 167 11.13 -0.31 -2.31
CA GLY A 167 12.30 -0.43 -1.48
C GLY A 167 12.38 0.56 -0.32
N ALA A 168 11.38 1.38 -0.06
CA ALA A 168 11.37 2.35 1.03
C ALA A 168 12.51 3.40 0.99
N ALA A 169 12.94 3.80 -0.20
CA ALA A 169 13.91 4.88 -0.35
C ALA A 169 13.41 6.18 0.32
N ASP A 170 14.32 6.85 1.01
CA ASP A 170 14.13 8.09 1.75
C ASP A 170 13.06 8.08 2.86
N ALA A 171 12.52 6.91 3.23
CA ALA A 171 11.46 6.78 4.24
C ALA A 171 11.98 6.83 5.68
N SER A 172 12.61 7.96 6.05
CA SER A 172 13.31 8.13 7.32
C SER A 172 12.84 9.36 8.13
N PRO A 173 12.86 9.32 9.47
CA PRO A 173 13.13 8.14 10.30
C PRO A 173 11.97 7.13 10.24
N PRO A 174 12.23 5.83 10.41
CA PRO A 174 11.19 4.83 10.61
C PRO A 174 10.30 5.17 11.81
N ARG A 175 9.02 4.78 11.72
CA ARG A 175 8.02 4.97 12.78
C ARG A 175 7.76 3.68 13.54
N SER A 176 7.95 2.54 12.89
CA SER A 176 7.65 1.22 13.45
C SER A 176 8.91 0.51 13.94
N GLY A 177 9.75 1.22 14.71
CA GLY A 177 11.04 0.74 15.22
C GLY A 177 10.95 -0.34 16.32
N SER A 178 9.76 -0.60 16.84
CA SER A 178 9.49 -1.66 17.82
C SER A 178 8.53 -2.71 17.27
N ASP A 179 8.53 -3.90 17.87
CA ASP A 179 7.58 -4.96 17.51
C ASP A 179 6.14 -4.48 17.76
N GLN A 180 5.34 -4.42 16.69
CA GLN A 180 3.95 -3.97 16.71
C GLN A 180 2.98 -5.02 17.29
N LYS A 181 3.47 -6.22 17.61
CA LYS A 181 2.67 -7.35 18.15
C LYS A 181 1.54 -7.78 17.21
N LEU A 182 1.83 -7.74 15.90
CA LEU A 182 0.88 -8.09 14.82
C LEU A 182 1.16 -9.46 14.20
N GLY A 183 2.13 -10.22 14.70
CA GLY A 183 2.57 -11.49 14.07
C GLY A 183 3.24 -11.28 12.70
N ALA A 184 3.75 -10.07 12.44
CA ALA A 184 4.55 -9.77 11.26
C ALA A 184 6.01 -10.11 11.51
N LEU A 185 6.67 -10.66 10.50
CA LEU A 185 8.03 -11.17 10.53
C LEU A 185 8.85 -10.56 9.39
N LYS A 186 10.15 -10.41 9.65
CA LYS A 186 11.20 -10.18 8.67
C LYS A 186 12.26 -11.28 8.82
N PHE A 187 13.19 -11.37 7.88
CA PHE A 187 14.44 -12.07 8.15
C PHE A 187 15.37 -11.20 9.02
N ILE A 188 16.33 -11.80 9.74
CA ILE A 188 17.38 -11.07 10.48
C ILE A 188 18.06 -10.03 9.59
N ARG A 189 18.25 -10.36 8.31
CA ARG A 189 18.76 -9.44 7.27
C ARG A 189 18.00 -8.13 7.14
N GLY A 190 16.75 -8.07 7.57
CA GLY A 190 15.81 -7.03 7.20
C GLY A 190 14.75 -7.55 6.24
N VAL A 191 13.76 -6.69 5.99
CA VAL A 191 12.84 -6.87 4.85
C VAL A 191 13.56 -6.68 3.52
N GLN A 192 14.60 -5.84 3.46
CA GLN A 192 15.43 -5.62 2.26
C GLN A 192 16.35 -6.81 1.97
N THR A 193 15.82 -7.82 1.29
CA THR A 193 16.55 -9.06 0.98
C THR A 193 17.56 -8.85 -0.16
N TRP A 194 17.28 -7.95 -1.10
CA TRP A 194 18.23 -7.53 -2.13
C TRP A 194 19.05 -6.30 -1.71
N ILE A 195 20.37 -6.38 -1.89
CA ILE A 195 21.33 -5.30 -1.61
C ILE A 195 22.41 -5.31 -2.70
N ASP A 196 22.74 -4.13 -3.24
CA ASP A 196 23.64 -3.93 -4.38
C ASP A 196 25.01 -4.65 -4.27
N TYR A 197 25.55 -4.78 -3.06
CA TYR A 197 26.94 -5.21 -2.84
C TYR A 197 27.06 -6.54 -2.10
N TYR A 198 25.96 -7.28 -1.91
CA TYR A 198 26.00 -8.55 -1.17
C TYR A 198 25.30 -9.66 -1.95
N ASN A 199 26.08 -10.31 -2.81
CA ASN A 199 25.61 -11.35 -3.73
C ASN A 199 24.33 -10.93 -4.48
N PRO A 200 24.34 -9.78 -5.18
CA PRO A 200 23.13 -9.24 -5.82
C PRO A 200 22.58 -10.17 -6.90
N THR A 201 23.47 -10.81 -7.68
CA THR A 201 23.14 -11.72 -8.79
C THR A 201 23.24 -13.20 -8.43
N THR A 202 23.79 -13.53 -7.26
CA THR A 202 23.99 -14.89 -6.74
C THR A 202 23.36 -15.07 -5.35
N PRO A 203 22.05 -14.77 -5.18
CA PRO A 203 21.41 -14.69 -3.87
C PRO A 203 21.55 -15.97 -3.03
N ILE A 204 21.56 -17.13 -3.68
CA ILE A 204 21.75 -18.45 -3.04
C ILE A 204 23.08 -18.58 -2.25
N ALA A 205 24.09 -17.77 -2.58
CA ALA A 205 25.39 -17.77 -1.90
C ALA A 205 25.37 -16.99 -0.57
N ARG A 206 24.27 -16.31 -0.23
CA ARG A 206 24.11 -15.62 1.05
C ARG A 206 23.97 -16.65 2.18
N ALA A 207 24.60 -16.38 3.32
CA ALA A 207 24.61 -17.32 4.44
C ALA A 207 23.19 -17.54 5.02
N ALA A 208 22.87 -18.80 5.35
CA ALA A 208 21.53 -19.18 5.79
C ALA A 208 21.08 -18.49 7.09
N GLY A 209 22.01 -18.17 8.00
CA GLY A 209 21.70 -17.50 9.27
C GLY A 209 21.06 -16.11 9.11
N TYR A 210 21.26 -15.43 7.98
CA TYR A 210 20.61 -14.17 7.67
C TYR A 210 19.10 -14.28 7.43
N PHE A 211 18.61 -15.49 7.18
CA PHE A 211 17.23 -15.78 6.78
C PHE A 211 16.41 -16.47 7.87
N THR A 212 16.87 -16.42 9.12
CA THR A 212 16.03 -16.77 10.27
C THR A 212 14.94 -15.70 10.44
N ALA A 213 13.69 -16.14 10.61
CA ALA A 213 12.57 -15.23 10.82
C ALA A 213 12.57 -14.63 12.23
N VAL A 214 12.34 -13.32 12.32
CA VAL A 214 12.25 -12.55 13.57
C VAL A 214 11.09 -11.55 13.48
N PRO A 215 10.55 -11.04 14.60
CA PRO A 215 9.52 -10.01 14.57
C PRO A 215 9.90 -8.82 13.69
N LEU A 216 8.94 -8.32 12.92
CA LEU A 216 9.13 -7.15 12.07
C LEU A 216 9.37 -5.91 12.94
N THR A 217 10.53 -5.28 12.73
CA THR A 217 10.86 -3.93 13.17
C THR A 217 11.44 -3.17 11.99
N GLU A 218 10.92 -1.96 11.76
CA GLU A 218 11.34 -1.10 10.66
C GLU A 218 12.56 -0.28 11.07
N GLN A 219 13.57 -0.22 10.21
CA GLN A 219 14.86 0.38 10.54
C GLN A 219 15.50 1.05 9.34
N TYR A 220 16.36 2.03 9.62
CA TYR A 220 17.22 2.58 8.59
C TYR A 220 18.30 1.53 8.25
N ASP A 221 18.34 1.12 6.99
CA ASP A 221 19.17 -0.01 6.59
C ASP A 221 20.63 0.36 6.28
N GLY A 222 20.99 1.66 6.36
CA GLY A 222 22.32 2.16 5.99
C GLY A 222 22.47 2.61 4.53
N PHE A 223 21.46 2.37 3.69
CA PHE A 223 21.47 2.60 2.24
C PHE A 223 20.41 3.59 1.78
N GLY A 224 19.96 4.48 2.67
CA GLY A 224 18.92 5.46 2.33
C GLY A 224 17.51 4.86 2.36
N ARG A 225 17.30 3.66 2.90
CA ARG A 225 15.97 3.03 3.01
C ARG A 225 15.53 2.96 4.46
N GLY A 226 14.23 3.06 4.70
CA GLY A 226 13.64 3.07 6.05
C GLY A 226 12.32 2.31 6.13
N GLU A 227 11.29 2.96 6.66
CA GLU A 227 9.95 2.38 6.86
C GLU A 227 9.37 1.77 5.57
N THR A 228 8.90 0.54 5.63
CA THR A 228 8.28 -0.14 4.48
C THR A 228 6.75 -0.22 4.56
N TRP A 229 6.10 -0.65 3.47
CA TRP A 229 4.66 -0.97 3.47
C TRP A 229 4.29 -2.09 4.44
N SER A 230 5.26 -2.94 4.81
CA SER A 230 5.04 -4.18 5.56
C SER A 230 4.28 -3.94 6.85
N THR A 231 4.65 -2.89 7.60
CA THR A 231 3.96 -2.57 8.85
C THR A 231 2.52 -2.11 8.61
N GLY A 232 2.28 -1.25 7.62
CA GLY A 232 0.94 -0.82 7.23
C GLY A 232 0.04 -1.99 6.80
N ILE A 233 0.58 -2.90 5.98
CA ILE A 233 -0.12 -4.11 5.52
C ILE A 233 -0.49 -4.98 6.72
N ALA A 234 0.49 -5.29 7.57
CA ALA A 234 0.27 -6.08 8.77
C ALA A 234 -0.77 -5.45 9.69
N GLY A 235 -0.70 -4.13 9.89
CA GLY A 235 -1.66 -3.36 10.67
C GLY A 235 -3.07 -3.58 10.17
N GLN A 236 -3.33 -3.30 8.89
CA GLN A 236 -4.67 -3.42 8.33
C GLN A 236 -5.20 -4.85 8.26
N ILE A 237 -4.33 -5.84 8.10
CA ILE A 237 -4.73 -7.25 8.11
C ILE A 237 -4.99 -7.75 9.55
N LYS A 238 -4.30 -7.22 10.58
CA LYS A 238 -4.23 -7.84 11.92
C LYS A 238 -4.76 -7.01 13.09
N ALA A 239 -4.96 -5.69 12.96
CA ALA A 239 -5.17 -4.81 14.12
C ALA A 239 -6.56 -4.88 14.80
N ARG A 240 -6.54 -4.47 16.07
CA ARG A 240 -7.43 -4.84 17.20
C ARG A 240 -8.85 -4.27 17.23
N SER A 241 -9.23 -3.22 16.48
CA SER A 241 -10.60 -2.67 16.61
C SER A 241 -11.69 -3.60 16.04
N ARG A 242 -11.29 -4.63 15.28
CA ARG A 242 -12.20 -5.62 14.68
C ARG A 242 -12.00 -7.05 15.21
N TYR A 243 -11.01 -7.28 16.09
CA TYR A 243 -10.62 -8.61 16.57
C TYR A 243 -10.17 -8.58 18.04
N GLY A 244 -10.65 -9.53 18.85
CA GLY A 244 -10.23 -9.70 20.23
C GLY A 244 -8.72 -9.94 20.36
N SER A 245 -8.13 -9.47 21.47
CA SER A 245 -6.68 -9.52 21.74
C SER A 245 -6.06 -10.92 21.62
N SER A 246 -6.84 -11.98 21.84
CA SER A 246 -6.41 -13.38 21.71
C SER A 246 -6.28 -13.87 20.27
N GLN A 247 -6.90 -13.22 19.27
CA GLN A 247 -6.87 -13.64 17.86
C GLN A 247 -5.72 -13.01 17.06
N ALA A 248 -5.26 -11.82 17.46
CA ALA A 248 -4.11 -11.16 16.84
C ALA A 248 -2.84 -12.04 16.85
N GLU A 249 -2.70 -12.87 17.89
CA GLU A 249 -1.56 -13.76 18.15
C GLU A 249 -1.76 -15.21 17.70
N ARG A 250 -2.96 -15.62 17.23
CA ARG A 250 -3.31 -17.04 16.98
C ARG A 250 -3.55 -17.41 15.50
N GLY A 251 -3.42 -16.47 14.58
CA GLY A 251 -3.56 -16.71 13.12
C GLY A 251 -2.22 -16.73 12.38
N SER A 252 -2.28 -16.80 11.05
CA SER A 252 -1.11 -16.77 10.16
C SER A 252 -0.09 -15.69 10.53
N GLN A 253 1.19 -16.07 10.48
CA GLN A 253 2.34 -15.16 10.58
C GLN A 253 2.64 -14.56 9.21
N LEU A 254 2.83 -13.25 9.14
CA LEU A 254 3.07 -12.54 7.89
C LEU A 254 4.57 -12.31 7.71
N LEU A 255 5.22 -13.02 6.80
CA LEU A 255 6.62 -12.78 6.47
C LEU A 255 6.72 -11.81 5.30
N PHE A 256 7.54 -10.77 5.44
CA PHE A 256 7.77 -9.77 4.39
C PHE A 256 9.19 -9.82 3.82
N THR A 257 9.29 -9.71 2.50
CA THR A 257 10.57 -9.58 1.77
C THR A 257 10.49 -8.51 0.68
N ASN A 258 11.61 -7.82 0.46
CA ASN A 258 11.74 -6.70 -0.46
C ASN A 258 12.93 -6.92 -1.41
N PRO A 259 12.82 -7.81 -2.41
CA PRO A 259 13.80 -7.96 -3.48
C PRO A 259 13.71 -6.80 -4.51
N THR A 260 13.81 -5.57 -4.04
CA THR A 260 13.55 -4.32 -4.81
C THR A 260 14.83 -3.63 -5.25
N ALA A 261 14.72 -2.69 -6.21
CA ALA A 261 15.82 -1.76 -6.51
C ALA A 261 15.43 -0.39 -7.03
N GLY A 262 16.06 0.63 -6.46
CA GLY A 262 15.90 2.00 -6.92
C GLY A 262 16.32 2.23 -8.37
N GLY A 263 15.55 3.06 -9.08
CA GLY A 263 15.90 3.57 -10.41
C GLY A 263 15.87 2.55 -11.55
N ARG A 264 15.24 1.39 -11.36
CA ARG A 264 15.21 0.33 -12.37
C ARG A 264 13.98 0.42 -13.28
N TYR A 265 14.21 0.14 -14.56
CA TYR A 265 13.17 -0.09 -15.54
C TYR A 265 12.51 -1.47 -15.32
N LEU A 266 11.28 -1.65 -15.77
CA LEU A 266 10.54 -2.91 -15.67
C LEU A 266 11.32 -4.07 -16.31
N ALA A 267 11.99 -3.82 -17.43
CA ALA A 267 12.81 -4.80 -18.13
C ALA A 267 14.07 -5.24 -17.35
N GLU A 268 14.51 -4.46 -16.35
CA GLU A 268 15.69 -4.77 -15.54
C GLU A 268 15.36 -5.61 -14.29
N ILE A 269 14.09 -5.61 -13.89
CA ILE A 269 13.57 -6.36 -12.75
C ILE A 269 12.69 -7.55 -13.18
N SER A 270 12.65 -7.86 -14.49
CA SER A 270 11.91 -9.00 -15.05
C SER A 270 12.64 -10.33 -14.81
N ALA A 271 11.93 -11.43 -15.04
CA ALA A 271 12.48 -12.79 -14.90
C ALA A 271 13.50 -13.14 -16.00
N THR A 272 13.24 -12.69 -17.21
CA THR A 272 13.99 -13.03 -18.41
C THR A 272 14.21 -11.78 -19.26
N GLY A 273 15.15 -11.89 -20.20
CA GLY A 273 15.49 -10.82 -21.14
C GLY A 273 16.93 -10.31 -20.93
N PRO A 274 17.48 -9.60 -21.93
CA PRO A 274 18.87 -9.15 -21.92
C PRO A 274 19.18 -8.12 -20.82
N TYR A 275 18.15 -7.52 -20.22
CA TYR A 275 18.29 -6.47 -19.21
C TYR A 275 18.07 -6.96 -17.78
N ALA A 276 17.61 -8.20 -17.57
CA ALA A 276 17.35 -8.81 -16.27
C ALA A 276 18.65 -9.23 -15.55
N THR A 277 19.56 -8.28 -15.29
CA THR A 277 20.96 -8.55 -14.94
C THR A 277 21.32 -8.29 -13.49
N TYR A 278 20.45 -7.63 -12.71
CA TYR A 278 20.77 -7.18 -11.35
C TYR A 278 20.35 -8.15 -10.24
N GLY A 279 19.69 -9.27 -10.57
CA GLY A 279 19.39 -10.37 -9.64
C GLY A 279 18.21 -10.13 -8.67
N HIS A 280 17.34 -9.16 -8.97
CA HIS A 280 16.08 -8.93 -8.22
C HIS A 280 15.15 -10.14 -8.30
N TYR A 281 14.87 -10.60 -9.52
CA TYR A 281 14.01 -11.76 -9.72
C TYR A 281 14.62 -13.03 -9.14
N ALA A 282 15.94 -13.20 -9.28
CA ALA A 282 16.66 -14.29 -8.64
C ALA A 282 16.54 -14.24 -7.11
N THR A 283 16.54 -13.04 -6.52
CA THR A 283 16.34 -12.88 -5.07
C THR A 283 14.90 -13.18 -4.67
N PHE A 284 13.90 -12.82 -5.48
CA PHE A 284 12.51 -13.26 -5.26
C PHE A 284 12.38 -14.79 -5.18
N LEU A 285 13.06 -15.54 -6.07
CA LEU A 285 13.06 -17.01 -6.02
C LEU A 285 13.80 -17.58 -4.80
N ASP A 286 14.93 -16.97 -4.42
CA ASP A 286 15.65 -17.32 -3.20
C ASP A 286 14.79 -17.05 -1.95
N ASP A 287 14.11 -15.91 -1.89
CA ASP A 287 13.22 -15.54 -0.78
C ASP A 287 12.07 -16.55 -0.60
N ILE A 288 11.48 -17.06 -1.69
CA ILE A 288 10.49 -18.16 -1.63
C ILE A 288 11.10 -19.40 -0.99
N THR A 289 12.30 -19.78 -1.42
CA THR A 289 13.01 -20.96 -0.91
C THR A 289 13.32 -20.82 0.58
N ARG A 290 13.84 -19.66 0.99
CA ARG A 290 14.18 -19.34 2.39
C ARG A 290 12.94 -19.25 3.27
N ALA A 291 11.87 -18.65 2.80
CA ALA A 291 10.61 -18.56 3.53
C ALA A 291 9.99 -19.95 3.77
N LYS A 292 10.04 -20.84 2.78
CA LYS A 292 9.57 -22.23 2.92
C LYS A 292 10.39 -23.02 3.95
N GLN A 293 11.71 -22.82 3.97
CA GLN A 293 12.59 -23.38 5.00
C GLN A 293 12.20 -22.88 6.41
N GLN A 294 11.93 -21.58 6.56
CA GLN A 294 11.48 -21.02 7.83
C GLN A 294 10.11 -21.57 8.25
N ALA A 295 9.16 -21.71 7.33
CA ALA A 295 7.86 -22.31 7.65
C ALA A 295 8.04 -23.74 8.22
N THR A 296 8.92 -24.54 7.60
CA THR A 296 9.24 -25.89 8.08
C THR A 296 9.84 -25.88 9.48
N LEU A 297 10.80 -24.97 9.75
CA LEU A 297 11.40 -24.82 11.09
C LEU A 297 10.39 -24.40 12.15
N LEU A 298 9.39 -23.61 11.78
CA LEU A 298 8.31 -23.16 12.65
C LEU A 298 7.17 -24.18 12.79
N GLY A 299 7.18 -25.27 12.01
CA GLY A 299 6.08 -26.24 11.97
C GLY A 299 4.80 -25.66 11.34
N LEU A 300 4.94 -24.70 10.41
CA LEU A 300 3.86 -24.04 9.71
C LEU A 300 3.84 -24.45 8.24
N ASP A 301 2.66 -24.46 7.63
CA ASP A 301 2.53 -24.51 6.18
C ASP A 301 2.98 -23.18 5.56
N TYR A 302 3.55 -23.26 4.36
CA TYR A 302 4.06 -22.10 3.62
C TYR A 302 3.12 -21.70 2.50
N GLY A 303 2.91 -20.39 2.32
CA GLY A 303 2.17 -19.86 1.18
C GLY A 303 2.65 -18.48 0.77
N LEU A 304 3.16 -18.37 -0.46
CA LEU A 304 3.35 -17.09 -1.14
C LEU A 304 1.96 -16.49 -1.41
N THR A 305 1.68 -15.44 -0.66
CA THR A 305 0.33 -14.93 -0.47
C THR A 305 -0.04 -13.86 -1.49
N ALA A 306 0.86 -12.91 -1.71
CA ALA A 306 0.62 -11.76 -2.56
C ALA A 306 1.95 -11.10 -2.94
N ILE A 307 1.92 -10.35 -4.04
CA ILE A 307 2.96 -9.39 -4.40
C ILE A 307 2.38 -7.98 -4.20
N CYS A 308 3.04 -7.13 -3.43
CA CYS A 308 2.79 -5.69 -3.41
C CYS A 308 3.81 -5.01 -4.33
N TYR A 309 3.34 -4.19 -5.28
CA TYR A 309 4.16 -3.76 -6.41
C TYR A 309 4.15 -2.25 -6.61
N CYS A 310 5.33 -1.66 -6.82
CA CYS A 310 5.49 -0.31 -7.35
C CYS A 310 6.68 -0.22 -8.28
N GLN A 311 6.43 0.11 -9.55
CA GLN A 311 7.43 0.50 -10.53
C GLN A 311 6.76 1.33 -11.62
N GLY A 312 7.53 2.19 -12.29
CA GLY A 312 7.09 2.89 -13.49
C GLY A 312 7.70 4.29 -13.63
N GLU A 313 8.34 4.81 -12.59
CA GLU A 313 8.94 6.14 -12.62
C GLU A 313 10.16 6.22 -13.53
N ALA A 314 10.91 5.12 -13.70
CA ALA A 314 12.03 5.04 -14.63
C ALA A 314 11.59 5.28 -16.09
N GLU A 315 10.38 4.84 -16.45
CA GLU A 315 9.78 5.05 -17.78
C GLU A 315 9.06 6.39 -17.94
N SER A 316 9.20 7.32 -16.97
CA SER A 316 8.50 8.62 -17.01
C SER A 316 8.84 9.48 -18.22
N THR A 317 10.00 9.26 -18.85
CA THR A 317 10.45 9.96 -20.06
C THR A 317 10.14 9.18 -21.36
N GLY A 318 9.33 8.12 -21.28
CA GLY A 318 8.98 7.27 -22.41
C GLY A 318 10.07 6.28 -22.85
N LEU A 319 11.13 6.14 -22.06
CA LEU A 319 12.18 5.13 -22.27
C LEU A 319 11.74 3.82 -21.62
N MET A 320 11.80 2.69 -22.34
CA MET A 320 11.40 1.37 -21.80
C MET A 320 12.55 0.60 -21.13
N TYR A 321 13.78 1.04 -21.35
CA TYR A 321 15.01 0.57 -20.71
C TYR A 321 16.10 1.64 -20.93
N SER A 322 17.20 1.55 -20.20
CA SER A 322 18.32 2.49 -20.34
C SER A 322 18.88 2.49 -21.76
N GLY A 323 18.90 3.66 -22.41
CA GLY A 323 19.38 3.82 -23.79
C GLY A 323 18.38 3.44 -24.89
N ALA A 324 17.13 3.09 -24.55
CA ALA A 324 16.06 2.89 -25.53
C ALA A 324 15.75 4.19 -26.32
N PRO A 325 15.13 4.10 -27.51
CA PRO A 325 14.46 5.27 -28.08
C PRO A 325 13.25 5.67 -27.22
N THR A 326 12.94 6.97 -27.18
CA THR A 326 11.72 7.47 -26.53
C THR A 326 10.49 7.07 -27.33
N SER A 327 9.57 6.36 -26.66
CA SER A 327 8.27 5.96 -27.19
C SER A 327 7.20 7.01 -26.88
N ASN A 328 6.17 7.07 -27.72
CA ASN A 328 5.00 7.91 -27.46
C ASN A 328 4.09 7.30 -26.37
N PHE A 329 3.03 8.03 -25.99
CA PHE A 329 2.17 7.65 -24.87
C PHE A 329 1.49 6.30 -25.09
N SER A 330 0.85 6.11 -26.24
CA SER A 330 0.13 4.86 -26.53
C SER A 330 1.06 3.65 -26.57
N ALA A 331 2.28 3.81 -27.11
CA ALA A 331 3.26 2.73 -27.16
C ALA A 331 3.76 2.33 -25.76
N VAL A 332 4.10 3.29 -24.90
CA VAL A 332 4.53 2.99 -23.52
C VAL A 332 3.39 2.33 -22.75
N VAL A 333 2.16 2.85 -22.82
CA VAL A 333 1.00 2.27 -22.13
C VAL A 333 0.76 0.82 -22.57
N SER A 334 0.80 0.56 -23.87
CA SER A 334 0.58 -0.78 -24.41
C SER A 334 1.69 -1.77 -24.01
N GLN A 335 2.96 -1.37 -24.16
CA GLN A 335 4.10 -2.24 -23.90
C GLN A 335 4.29 -2.48 -22.40
N TRP A 336 4.25 -1.43 -21.59
CA TRP A 336 4.46 -1.54 -20.15
C TRP A 336 3.37 -2.37 -19.47
N SER A 337 2.09 -2.16 -19.82
CA SER A 337 0.98 -2.97 -19.28
C SER A 337 1.13 -4.45 -19.62
N THR A 338 1.55 -4.77 -20.85
CA THR A 338 1.80 -6.14 -21.28
C THR A 338 2.98 -6.77 -20.54
N ASN A 339 4.06 -6.02 -20.33
CA ASN A 339 5.23 -6.49 -19.58
C ASN A 339 4.90 -6.73 -18.10
N LEU A 340 4.06 -5.91 -17.47
CA LEU A 340 3.64 -6.13 -16.08
C LEU A 340 2.80 -7.41 -15.95
N VAL A 341 1.87 -7.64 -16.87
CA VAL A 341 1.08 -8.88 -16.92
C VAL A 341 2.00 -10.09 -17.10
N ALA A 342 2.99 -10.01 -17.99
CA ALA A 342 3.97 -11.07 -18.19
C ALA A 342 4.82 -11.33 -16.93
N LEU A 343 5.26 -10.28 -16.24
CA LEU A 343 6.01 -10.41 -14.98
C LEU A 343 5.19 -11.12 -13.90
N ARG A 344 3.94 -10.67 -13.66
CA ARG A 344 3.05 -11.31 -12.68
C ARG A 344 2.77 -12.78 -13.04
N THR A 345 2.53 -13.06 -14.31
CA THR A 345 2.32 -14.43 -14.80
C THR A 345 3.53 -15.31 -14.53
N GLN A 346 4.73 -14.81 -14.80
CA GLN A 346 5.97 -15.54 -14.56
C GLN A 346 6.21 -15.78 -13.06
N MET A 347 5.97 -14.77 -12.22
CA MET A 347 6.06 -14.91 -10.76
C MET A 347 5.10 -15.98 -10.20
N GLU A 348 3.90 -16.07 -10.75
CA GLU A 348 2.95 -17.10 -10.37
C GLU A 348 3.41 -18.49 -10.80
N MET A 349 3.86 -18.65 -12.05
CA MET A 349 4.36 -19.93 -12.56
C MET A 349 5.54 -20.43 -11.71
N ASP A 350 6.50 -19.57 -11.41
CA ASP A 350 7.67 -19.94 -10.62
C ASP A 350 7.31 -20.17 -9.14
N GLY A 351 6.39 -19.38 -8.59
CA GLY A 351 5.84 -19.60 -7.24
C GLY A 351 5.12 -20.94 -7.10
N LYS A 352 4.36 -21.36 -8.13
CA LYS A 352 3.73 -22.68 -8.21
C LYS A 352 4.79 -23.79 -8.31
N ALA A 353 5.79 -23.62 -9.19
CA ALA A 353 6.87 -24.58 -9.38
C ALA A 353 7.72 -24.80 -8.11
N ALA A 354 7.94 -23.75 -7.31
CA ALA A 354 8.61 -23.85 -6.01
C ALA A 354 7.74 -24.53 -4.92
N GLY A 355 6.49 -24.89 -5.24
CA GLY A 355 5.51 -25.42 -4.30
C GLY A 355 5.14 -24.40 -3.23
N GLY A 356 5.13 -23.11 -3.60
CA GLY A 356 4.81 -21.99 -2.73
C GLY A 356 3.43 -21.40 -2.96
N VAL A 357 2.75 -21.78 -4.04
CA VAL A 357 1.48 -21.21 -4.47
C VAL A 357 0.56 -22.35 -4.95
N VAL A 358 -0.64 -22.44 -4.40
CA VAL A 358 -1.70 -23.38 -4.84
C VAL A 358 -2.90 -22.68 -5.48
N ARG A 359 -2.84 -21.35 -5.62
CA ARG A 359 -3.91 -20.49 -6.15
C ARG A 359 -3.37 -19.50 -7.18
N ASN A 360 -4.22 -18.65 -7.74
CA ASN A 360 -3.70 -17.51 -8.50
C ASN A 360 -2.97 -16.56 -7.54
N LEU A 361 -1.84 -16.01 -8.00
CA LEU A 361 -1.01 -15.10 -7.21
C LEU A 361 -1.44 -13.66 -7.49
N PRO A 362 -2.13 -12.99 -6.55
CA PRO A 362 -2.53 -11.61 -6.74
C PRO A 362 -1.33 -10.67 -6.62
N MET A 363 -1.32 -9.65 -7.48
CA MET A 363 -0.41 -8.52 -7.41
C MET A 363 -1.19 -7.25 -7.11
N PHE A 364 -0.92 -6.66 -5.96
CA PHE A 364 -1.50 -5.39 -5.55
C PHE A 364 -0.54 -4.27 -5.95
N VAL A 365 -1.00 -3.35 -6.79
CA VAL A 365 -0.18 -2.30 -7.39
C VAL A 365 -0.49 -0.96 -6.73
N MET A 366 0.55 -0.19 -6.41
CA MET A 366 0.44 1.23 -6.14
C MET A 366 0.56 2.00 -7.44
N GLN A 367 -0.36 2.93 -7.72
CA GLN A 367 -0.25 3.77 -8.90
C GLN A 367 0.89 4.77 -8.75
N THR A 368 1.83 4.76 -9.69
CA THR A 368 2.91 5.74 -9.74
C THR A 368 2.42 7.10 -10.24
N VAL A 369 3.11 8.17 -9.86
CA VAL A 369 2.84 9.53 -10.38
C VAL A 369 3.40 9.76 -11.79
N ALA A 370 4.18 8.80 -12.31
CA ALA A 370 4.65 8.85 -13.69
C ALA A 370 3.49 8.66 -14.67
N PHE A 371 3.22 9.68 -15.48
CA PHE A 371 2.00 9.77 -16.30
C PHE A 371 1.77 8.56 -17.22
N TYR A 372 2.80 8.15 -17.95
CA TYR A 372 2.72 7.03 -18.90
C TYR A 372 2.37 5.73 -18.19
N THR A 373 3.12 5.39 -17.16
CA THR A 373 3.03 4.12 -16.44
C THR A 373 1.86 4.08 -15.47
N GLY A 374 1.45 5.22 -14.90
CA GLY A 374 0.22 5.35 -14.13
C GLY A 374 -1.02 4.94 -14.92
N GLN A 375 -1.14 5.35 -16.19
CA GLN A 375 -2.21 4.86 -17.08
C GLN A 375 -1.99 3.39 -17.49
N ALA A 376 -0.74 2.98 -17.74
CA ALA A 376 -0.43 1.59 -18.08
C ALA A 376 -0.81 0.61 -16.97
N GLN A 377 -0.72 1.01 -15.69
CA GLN A 377 -1.15 0.21 -14.55
C GLN A 377 -2.66 -0.03 -14.55
N ILE A 378 -3.48 0.96 -14.92
CA ILE A 378 -4.93 0.77 -15.10
C ILE A 378 -5.19 -0.27 -16.19
N VAL A 379 -4.58 -0.08 -17.36
CA VAL A 379 -4.72 -1.01 -18.49
C VAL A 379 -4.27 -2.43 -18.12
N ALA A 380 -3.26 -2.59 -17.27
CA ALA A 380 -2.85 -3.90 -16.76
C ALA A 380 -3.93 -4.56 -15.89
N THR A 381 -4.65 -3.79 -15.04
CA THR A 381 -5.78 -4.32 -14.25
C THR A 381 -6.96 -4.78 -15.11
N GLU A 382 -7.12 -4.20 -16.30
CA GLU A 382 -8.16 -4.60 -17.26
C GLU A 382 -7.75 -5.84 -18.07
N LYS A 383 -6.44 -6.07 -18.22
CA LYS A 383 -5.88 -7.23 -18.95
C LYS A 383 -5.75 -8.49 -18.09
N ASP A 384 -5.57 -8.35 -16.77
CA ASP A 384 -5.38 -9.47 -15.85
C ASP A 384 -6.15 -9.25 -14.54
N ASN A 385 -7.13 -10.11 -14.27
CA ASN A 385 -7.99 -10.07 -13.08
C ASN A 385 -7.25 -10.33 -11.76
N ASN A 386 -5.96 -10.68 -11.80
CA ASN A 386 -5.12 -10.87 -10.60
C ASN A 386 -4.23 -9.64 -10.32
N ILE A 387 -4.35 -8.56 -11.08
CA ILE A 387 -3.66 -7.29 -10.82
C ILE A 387 -4.66 -6.28 -10.26
N PHE A 388 -4.43 -5.85 -9.02
CA PHE A 388 -5.34 -4.97 -8.28
C PHE A 388 -4.67 -3.64 -7.97
N LEU A 389 -5.14 -2.55 -8.57
CA LEU A 389 -4.64 -1.21 -8.25
C LEU A 389 -5.22 -0.76 -6.90
N ALA A 390 -4.39 -0.73 -5.86
CA ALA A 390 -4.84 -0.51 -4.50
C ALA A 390 -5.11 0.98 -4.19
N SER A 391 -4.21 1.86 -4.63
CA SER A 391 -4.36 3.31 -4.46
C SER A 391 -3.39 4.08 -5.35
N SER A 392 -3.65 5.38 -5.51
CA SER A 392 -2.68 6.34 -6.01
C SER A 392 -1.65 6.72 -4.95
N MET A 393 -0.51 7.25 -5.40
CA MET A 393 0.56 7.75 -4.53
C MET A 393 0.37 9.21 -4.08
N TYR A 394 -0.30 10.04 -4.87
CA TYR A 394 -0.21 11.50 -4.78
C TYR A 394 -0.80 12.11 -3.50
N GLN A 395 -1.69 11.40 -2.80
CA GLN A 395 -2.31 11.87 -1.57
C GLN A 395 -1.43 11.69 -0.32
N MET A 396 -0.37 10.89 -0.44
CA MET A 396 0.43 10.46 0.70
C MET A 396 1.66 11.38 0.91
N PRO A 397 2.11 11.58 2.16
CA PRO A 397 3.23 12.47 2.43
C PRO A 397 4.54 11.98 1.79
N ARG A 398 5.23 12.91 1.14
CA ARG A 398 6.44 12.68 0.33
C ARG A 398 7.71 12.79 1.17
N ALA A 399 8.83 12.23 0.68
CA ALA A 399 10.08 12.17 1.44
C ALA A 399 10.78 13.53 1.60
N ILE A 400 10.29 14.59 0.97
CA ILE A 400 10.67 15.97 1.34
C ILE A 400 10.35 16.28 2.81
N ASN A 401 9.43 15.52 3.43
CA ASN A 401 9.10 15.57 4.86
C ASN A 401 10.02 14.69 5.71
N SER A 402 10.80 13.82 5.08
CA SER A 402 11.77 12.96 5.76
C SER A 402 12.97 13.75 6.25
N TYR A 403 13.60 13.23 7.30
CA TYR A 403 14.94 13.65 7.73
C TYR A 403 15.90 12.48 7.56
N LEU A 404 16.81 12.63 6.62
CA LEU A 404 17.87 11.69 6.33
C LEU A 404 19.12 12.11 7.10
N VAL A 405 19.76 11.15 7.74
CA VAL A 405 21.16 11.29 8.18
C VAL A 405 21.97 10.45 7.19
N PRO A 406 22.57 11.05 6.15
CA PRO A 406 23.39 10.29 5.23
C PRO A 406 24.55 9.68 6.00
N THR A 407 24.83 8.41 5.73
CA THR A 407 26.02 7.72 6.23
C THR A 407 27.33 8.39 5.79
N GLU A 408 27.29 9.18 4.71
CA GLU A 408 28.42 9.93 4.14
C GLU A 408 28.62 11.32 4.76
N ASP A 409 27.64 11.85 5.50
CA ASP A 409 27.72 13.14 6.19
C ASP A 409 26.95 13.10 7.52
N PRO A 410 27.58 12.62 8.61
CA PRO A 410 27.01 12.64 9.94
C PRO A 410 26.71 14.05 10.47
N SER A 411 27.23 15.11 9.81
CA SER A 411 27.07 16.51 10.20
C SER A 411 25.83 17.16 9.56
N GLY A 412 25.24 16.57 8.53
CA GLY A 412 24.13 17.14 7.78
C GLY A 412 22.87 16.28 7.82
N ARG A 413 21.78 16.79 8.40
CA ARG A 413 20.44 16.22 8.20
C ARG A 413 19.90 16.73 6.86
N TYR A 414 19.64 15.86 5.88
CA TYR A 414 19.07 16.20 4.57
C TYR A 414 17.60 15.79 4.49
N HIS A 415 16.89 16.31 3.50
CA HIS A 415 15.53 15.87 3.18
C HIS A 415 15.54 14.88 2.02
N GLY A 416 14.54 14.00 1.98
CA GLY A 416 14.37 13.03 0.91
C GLY A 416 13.79 13.65 -0.36
N ALA A 417 13.79 12.87 -1.44
CA ALA A 417 13.30 13.32 -2.74
C ALA A 417 11.76 13.36 -2.81
N GLU A 418 11.21 14.33 -3.55
CA GLU A 418 9.76 14.43 -3.82
C GLU A 418 9.18 13.16 -4.44
N ILE A 419 9.97 12.39 -5.19
CA ILE A 419 9.50 11.18 -5.86
C ILE A 419 9.29 10.00 -4.89
N HIS A 420 9.82 10.07 -3.68
CA HIS A 420 9.72 9.02 -2.68
C HIS A 420 8.66 9.32 -1.61
N PHE A 421 8.21 8.29 -0.91
CA PHE A 421 7.38 8.47 0.29
C PHE A 421 8.22 8.79 1.53
N SER A 422 7.64 9.58 2.42
CA SER A 422 8.07 9.60 3.82
C SER A 422 7.68 8.29 4.52
N ALA A 423 8.15 8.10 5.77
CA ALA A 423 7.75 6.94 6.56
C ALA A 423 6.23 6.83 6.77
N ASP A 424 5.52 7.95 7.01
CA ASP A 424 4.06 7.93 7.11
C ASP A 424 3.40 7.60 5.77
N GLY A 425 3.98 8.06 4.65
CA GLY A 425 3.52 7.67 3.32
C GLY A 425 3.65 6.17 3.07
N GLN A 426 4.72 5.54 3.56
CA GLN A 426 4.93 4.10 3.47
C GLN A 426 3.90 3.32 4.31
N ARG A 427 3.68 3.73 5.57
CA ARG A 427 2.64 3.10 6.41
C ARG A 427 1.25 3.25 5.82
N TRP A 428 0.88 4.45 5.36
CA TRP A 428 -0.43 4.70 4.76
C TRP A 428 -0.63 3.91 3.46
N MET A 429 0.39 3.82 2.58
CA MET A 429 0.29 2.95 1.40
C MET A 429 0.14 1.47 1.80
N GLY A 430 0.89 1.02 2.81
CA GLY A 430 0.75 -0.32 3.35
C GLY A 430 -0.67 -0.59 3.87
N GLU A 431 -1.28 0.37 4.54
CA GLU A 431 -2.68 0.25 4.97
C GLU A 431 -3.65 0.16 3.78
N MET A 432 -3.43 0.94 2.72
CA MET A 432 -4.23 0.85 1.51
C MET A 432 -4.09 -0.53 0.83
N PHE A 433 -2.87 -1.10 0.80
CA PHE A 433 -2.66 -2.47 0.37
C PHE A 433 -3.42 -3.45 1.25
N GLY A 434 -3.26 -3.39 2.58
CA GLY A 434 -3.96 -4.28 3.51
C GLY A 434 -5.48 -4.21 3.40
N LYS A 435 -6.05 -3.01 3.21
CA LYS A 435 -7.48 -2.80 2.97
C LYS A 435 -7.98 -3.54 1.72
N VAL A 436 -7.25 -3.41 0.61
CA VAL A 436 -7.63 -4.04 -0.67
C VAL A 436 -7.36 -5.55 -0.64
N MET A 437 -6.24 -5.97 -0.04
CA MET A 437 -5.95 -7.38 0.23
C MET A 437 -7.05 -8.03 1.04
N ARG A 438 -7.57 -7.35 2.07
CA ARG A 438 -8.71 -7.83 2.85
C ARG A 438 -9.92 -8.14 1.96
N ARG A 439 -10.33 -7.17 1.15
CA ARG A 439 -11.49 -7.29 0.24
C ARG A 439 -11.32 -8.44 -0.75
N VAL A 440 -10.15 -8.55 -1.36
CA VAL A 440 -9.87 -9.55 -2.40
C VAL A 440 -9.65 -10.94 -1.81
N LEU A 441 -8.73 -11.07 -0.85
CA LEU A 441 -8.25 -12.37 -0.36
C LEU A 441 -9.15 -12.99 0.71
N PHE A 442 -9.79 -12.17 1.54
CA PHE A 442 -10.52 -12.67 2.72
C PHE A 442 -12.03 -12.55 2.54
N GLU A 443 -12.50 -11.48 1.89
CA GLU A 443 -13.93 -11.26 1.63
C GLU A 443 -14.37 -11.83 0.27
N GLY A 444 -13.42 -12.25 -0.59
CA GLY A 444 -13.70 -12.80 -1.91
C GLY A 444 -14.34 -11.80 -2.88
N ARG A 445 -14.20 -10.50 -2.61
CA ARG A 445 -14.81 -9.43 -3.39
C ARG A 445 -13.90 -9.03 -4.55
N GLY A 446 -14.51 -8.76 -5.70
CA GLY A 446 -13.81 -8.04 -6.77
C GLY A 446 -13.35 -6.67 -6.29
N TRP A 447 -12.29 -6.15 -6.92
CA TRP A 447 -11.77 -4.83 -6.60
C TRP A 447 -11.50 -4.02 -7.87
N LYS A 448 -11.98 -2.78 -7.88
CA LYS A 448 -11.61 -1.75 -8.84
C LYS A 448 -11.43 -0.45 -8.04
N PRO A 449 -10.35 0.32 -8.24
CA PRO A 449 -10.19 1.59 -7.54
C PRO A 449 -11.22 2.62 -8.02
N LEU A 450 -11.33 3.75 -7.32
CA LEU A 450 -12.04 4.92 -7.83
C LEU A 450 -11.37 5.37 -9.13
N GLN A 451 -12.03 5.18 -10.27
CA GLN A 451 -11.47 5.50 -11.58
C GLN A 451 -12.53 5.87 -12.61
N PRO A 452 -12.20 6.71 -13.61
CA PRO A 452 -13.10 6.96 -14.74
C PRO A 452 -13.41 5.66 -15.50
N ILE A 453 -14.67 5.50 -15.89
CA ILE A 453 -15.14 4.41 -16.76
C ILE A 453 -15.73 4.93 -18.08
N SER A 454 -16.09 6.21 -18.15
CA SER A 454 -16.38 6.88 -19.41
C SER A 454 -16.15 8.38 -19.32
N VAL A 455 -15.74 8.99 -20.44
CA VAL A 455 -15.56 10.43 -20.59
C VAL A 455 -16.29 10.85 -21.86
N ARG A 456 -17.40 11.56 -21.71
CA ARG A 456 -18.28 11.90 -22.83
C ARG A 456 -18.56 13.39 -22.92
N ARG A 457 -18.66 13.88 -24.15
CA ARG A 457 -19.11 15.23 -24.47
C ARG A 457 -20.62 15.24 -24.64
N VAL A 458 -21.33 15.90 -23.72
CA VAL A 458 -22.80 16.02 -23.75
C VAL A 458 -23.25 17.14 -24.67
N THR A 459 -22.53 18.26 -24.62
CA THR A 459 -22.74 19.43 -25.49
C THR A 459 -21.37 19.99 -25.89
N ASN A 460 -21.33 21.04 -26.71
CA ASN A 460 -20.07 21.70 -27.06
C ASN A 460 -19.31 22.28 -25.84
N THR A 461 -19.98 22.47 -24.70
CA THR A 461 -19.41 23.08 -23.48
C THR A 461 -19.64 22.24 -22.23
N GLU A 462 -20.11 20.99 -22.34
CA GLU A 462 -20.33 20.10 -21.20
C GLU A 462 -19.67 18.74 -21.44
N ILE A 463 -18.74 18.38 -20.57
CA ILE A 463 -18.14 17.05 -20.48
C ILE A 463 -18.60 16.36 -19.21
N ARG A 464 -18.93 15.08 -19.29
CA ARG A 464 -19.25 14.23 -18.15
C ARG A 464 -18.28 13.08 -18.05
N VAL A 465 -17.73 12.91 -16.86
CA VAL A 465 -16.83 11.82 -16.51
C VAL A 465 -17.54 10.89 -15.53
N LYS A 466 -17.94 9.70 -15.97
CA LYS A 466 -18.53 8.70 -15.09
C LYS A 466 -17.41 7.93 -14.38
N TYR A 467 -17.54 7.78 -13.08
CA TYR A 467 -16.61 7.01 -12.25
C TYR A 467 -17.21 5.66 -11.85
N TYR A 468 -16.35 4.65 -11.72
CA TYR A 468 -16.60 3.52 -10.83
C TYR A 468 -16.28 3.98 -9.41
N VAL A 469 -17.25 3.93 -8.50
CA VAL A 469 -17.11 4.42 -7.11
C VAL A 469 -17.19 3.24 -6.16
N PRO A 470 -16.06 2.84 -5.52
CA PRO A 470 -16.05 1.66 -4.64
C PRO A 470 -16.99 1.81 -3.44
N VAL A 471 -17.02 3.00 -2.82
CA VAL A 471 -17.93 3.33 -1.71
C VAL A 471 -18.51 4.72 -1.92
N GLY A 472 -19.78 4.83 -2.35
CA GLY A 472 -20.43 6.12 -2.56
C GLY A 472 -20.77 6.88 -1.26
N PRO A 473 -21.04 8.19 -1.34
CA PRO A 473 -21.03 9.02 -2.55
C PRO A 473 -19.64 9.51 -2.97
N LEU A 474 -19.54 9.95 -4.22
CA LEU A 474 -18.37 10.67 -4.73
C LEU A 474 -18.29 12.07 -4.10
N ARG A 475 -17.08 12.55 -3.77
CA ARG A 475 -16.88 13.90 -3.21
C ARG A 475 -15.52 14.52 -3.54
N PHE A 476 -15.48 15.85 -3.49
CA PHE A 476 -14.20 16.58 -3.46
C PHE A 476 -13.69 16.66 -2.02
N ASN A 477 -12.44 16.22 -1.83
CA ASN A 477 -11.71 16.28 -0.58
C ASN A 477 -10.60 17.33 -0.69
N THR A 478 -10.88 18.48 -0.07
CA THR A 478 -9.96 19.61 0.05
C THR A 478 -9.44 19.79 1.48
N SER A 479 -9.78 18.84 2.38
CA SER A 479 -9.35 18.83 3.79
C SER A 479 -8.08 18.01 4.01
N ASP A 480 -7.98 16.85 3.35
CA ASP A 480 -6.83 15.93 3.45
C ASP A 480 -5.76 16.18 2.39
N ILE A 481 -6.15 16.83 1.30
CA ILE A 481 -5.31 17.31 0.20
C ILE A 481 -5.67 18.78 -0.02
N PRO A 482 -4.70 19.69 -0.26
CA PRO A 482 -5.00 21.09 -0.58
C PRO A 482 -5.90 21.21 -1.83
N PRO A 483 -6.66 22.29 -1.97
CA PRO A 483 -7.53 22.51 -3.14
C PRO A 483 -6.68 22.73 -4.40
N LEU A 484 -6.50 21.67 -5.20
CA LEU A 484 -5.71 21.70 -6.42
C LEU A 484 -6.49 22.40 -7.53
N ARG A 485 -5.77 23.06 -8.45
CA ARG A 485 -6.38 23.67 -9.63
C ARG A 485 -7.31 22.69 -10.34
N ASN A 486 -8.54 23.14 -10.63
CA ASN A 486 -9.56 22.34 -11.31
C ASN A 486 -9.78 20.96 -10.66
N TYR A 487 -9.57 20.81 -9.36
CA TYR A 487 -9.65 19.54 -8.63
C TYR A 487 -8.82 18.39 -9.24
N GLY A 488 -7.80 18.72 -10.05
CA GLY A 488 -6.97 17.75 -10.77
C GLY A 488 -7.43 17.40 -12.19
N TYR A 489 -8.30 18.19 -12.84
CA TYR A 489 -8.69 17.98 -14.26
C TYR A 489 -7.96 18.89 -15.25
N ILE A 490 -7.47 18.29 -16.34
CA ILE A 490 -6.95 18.98 -17.54
C ILE A 490 -7.72 18.49 -18.77
N LEU A 491 -8.08 19.43 -19.64
CA LEU A 491 -8.61 19.16 -20.97
C LEU A 491 -7.70 19.77 -22.04
N GLY A 492 -7.61 19.10 -23.18
CA GLY A 492 -6.89 19.62 -24.35
C GLY A 492 -7.46 19.08 -25.65
N TYR A 493 -7.24 19.81 -26.74
CA TYR A 493 -7.58 19.32 -28.08
C TYR A 493 -6.59 18.25 -28.55
N GLY A 494 -6.98 17.44 -29.54
CA GLY A 494 -6.14 16.40 -30.12
C GLY A 494 -6.17 15.09 -29.31
N SER A 495 -5.03 14.41 -29.24
CA SER A 495 -4.86 13.13 -28.54
C SER A 495 -3.69 13.17 -27.56
N MET A 496 -3.48 12.09 -26.80
CA MET A 496 -2.34 12.00 -25.90
C MET A 496 -0.98 11.95 -26.61
N ASP A 497 -0.94 11.39 -27.83
CA ASP A 497 0.26 11.33 -28.66
C ASP A 497 0.47 12.59 -29.51
N ALA A 498 -0.60 13.37 -29.73
CA ALA A 498 -0.57 14.62 -30.46
C ALA A 498 -1.40 15.69 -29.71
N PRO A 499 -0.93 16.14 -28.53
CA PRO A 499 -1.66 17.10 -27.73
C PRO A 499 -1.68 18.47 -28.42
N GLY A 500 -2.87 19.03 -28.58
CA GLY A 500 -3.10 20.40 -29.02
C GLY A 500 -3.17 21.39 -27.85
N ALA A 501 -3.79 22.55 -28.09
CA ALA A 501 -3.96 23.59 -27.09
C ALA A 501 -4.84 23.12 -25.91
N SER A 502 -4.56 23.66 -24.72
CA SER A 502 -5.37 23.44 -23.52
C SER A 502 -6.76 24.05 -23.66
N ILE A 503 -7.75 23.39 -23.05
CA ILE A 503 -9.15 23.83 -23.01
C ILE A 503 -9.44 24.36 -21.61
N ALA A 504 -10.02 25.56 -21.52
CA ALA A 504 -10.37 26.16 -20.24
C ALA A 504 -11.63 25.52 -19.65
N ILE A 505 -11.59 25.21 -18.35
CA ILE A 505 -12.71 24.72 -17.56
C ILE A 505 -13.23 25.90 -16.73
N ASP A 506 -14.51 26.25 -16.91
CA ASP A 506 -15.17 27.32 -16.17
C ASP A 506 -15.69 26.84 -14.82
N SER A 507 -16.24 25.62 -14.76
CA SER A 507 -16.74 25.05 -13.51
C SER A 507 -16.70 23.52 -13.50
N ILE A 508 -16.71 22.98 -12.28
CA ILE A 508 -16.67 21.53 -12.01
C ILE A 508 -17.66 21.23 -10.90
N ALA A 509 -18.53 20.24 -11.12
CA ALA A 509 -19.51 19.79 -10.14
C ALA A 509 -19.63 18.26 -10.12
N ILE A 510 -20.09 17.71 -8.99
CA ILE A 510 -20.44 16.29 -8.87
C ILE A 510 -21.94 16.11 -9.08
N ASN A 511 -22.33 15.11 -9.87
CA ASN A 511 -23.71 14.72 -10.12
C ASN A 511 -23.81 13.18 -10.03
N GLY A 512 -24.17 12.66 -8.86
CA GLY A 512 -24.10 11.22 -8.58
C GLY A 512 -22.65 10.73 -8.67
N ASP A 513 -22.40 9.71 -9.48
CA ASP A 513 -21.04 9.22 -9.75
C ASP A 513 -20.40 9.87 -10.99
N GLU A 514 -20.99 10.95 -11.52
CA GLU A 514 -20.39 11.73 -12.60
C GLU A 514 -19.75 13.02 -12.07
N VAL A 515 -18.63 13.40 -12.67
CA VAL A 515 -18.11 14.77 -12.59
C VAL A 515 -18.48 15.50 -13.88
N VAL A 516 -19.15 16.64 -13.72
CA VAL A 516 -19.56 17.53 -14.81
C VAL A 516 -18.55 18.66 -14.92
N LEU A 517 -17.90 18.76 -16.08
CA LEU A 517 -16.98 19.84 -16.43
C LEU A 517 -17.69 20.78 -17.41
N THR A 518 -17.88 22.04 -17.03
CA THR A 518 -18.38 23.08 -17.94
C THR A 518 -17.19 23.84 -18.53
N LEU A 519 -17.15 23.92 -19.85
CA LEU A 519 -16.06 24.56 -20.59
C LEU A 519 -16.35 26.03 -20.83
N ASN A 520 -15.28 26.81 -20.99
CA ASN A 520 -15.42 28.19 -21.46
C ASN A 520 -16.07 28.22 -22.85
N ALA A 521 -17.08 29.06 -23.03
CA ALA A 521 -17.78 29.21 -24.31
C ALA A 521 -16.87 29.64 -25.47
N SER A 522 -15.71 30.25 -25.16
CA SER A 522 -14.69 30.65 -26.14
C SER A 522 -13.75 29.50 -26.53
N THR A 523 -13.73 28.39 -25.78
CA THR A 523 -12.96 27.17 -26.07
C THR A 523 -13.87 25.92 -26.04
N PRO A 524 -14.90 25.84 -26.91
CA PRO A 524 -15.79 24.68 -26.95
C PRO A 524 -15.09 23.47 -27.59
N ILE A 525 -15.66 22.28 -27.40
CA ILE A 525 -15.31 21.09 -28.18
C ILE A 525 -16.43 20.85 -29.22
N LEU A 526 -16.13 21.15 -30.48
CA LEU A 526 -17.10 20.99 -31.57
C LEU A 526 -17.29 19.51 -31.93
N THR A 527 -18.43 19.19 -32.55
CA THR A 527 -18.69 17.84 -33.05
C THR A 527 -17.60 17.41 -34.04
N GLY A 528 -17.04 16.21 -33.84
CA GLY A 528 -15.94 15.66 -34.64
C GLY A 528 -14.55 16.19 -34.26
N GLN A 529 -14.44 17.13 -33.33
CA GLN A 529 -13.16 17.63 -32.84
C GLN A 529 -12.59 16.68 -31.78
N ALA A 530 -11.39 16.14 -32.03
CA ALA A 530 -10.69 15.31 -31.06
C ALA A 530 -10.27 16.13 -29.84
N ALA A 531 -10.46 15.54 -28.66
CA ALA A 531 -10.03 16.09 -27.39
C ALA A 531 -9.72 14.97 -26.40
N TYR A 532 -8.92 15.29 -25.38
CA TYR A 532 -8.54 14.37 -24.32
C TYR A 532 -8.77 14.98 -22.94
N LEU A 533 -8.89 14.11 -21.95
CA LEU A 533 -8.92 14.42 -20.53
C LEU A 533 -7.71 13.78 -19.84
N LYS A 534 -7.11 14.54 -18.92
CA LYS A 534 -6.14 14.02 -17.94
C LYS A 534 -6.67 14.31 -16.54
N TYR A 535 -6.49 13.36 -15.63
CA TYR A 535 -6.80 13.53 -14.22
C TYR A 535 -5.59 13.14 -13.36
N GLY A 536 -5.32 13.93 -12.31
CA GLY A 536 -4.41 13.52 -11.23
C GLY A 536 -2.91 13.72 -11.50
N ILE A 537 -2.52 14.44 -12.55
CA ILE A 537 -1.14 14.51 -13.03
C ILE A 537 -0.52 15.90 -12.88
N GLN A 538 0.81 15.99 -12.91
CA GLN A 538 1.49 17.28 -13.09
C GLN A 538 1.12 17.92 -14.45
N PRO A 539 0.96 19.26 -14.52
CA PRO A 539 1.33 20.25 -13.51
C PRO A 539 0.21 20.65 -12.51
N LEU A 540 -0.79 19.80 -12.22
CA LEU A 540 -1.94 20.13 -11.35
C LEU A 540 -1.65 20.21 -9.84
N SER A 541 -0.48 20.72 -9.52
CA SER A 541 0.00 20.95 -8.16
C SER A 541 -0.19 22.40 -7.72
N THR A 542 -0.44 23.33 -8.65
CA THR A 542 -0.65 24.75 -8.29
C THR A 542 -1.95 24.90 -7.49
N VAL A 543 -1.83 25.41 -6.28
CA VAL A 543 -2.93 25.75 -5.37
C VAL A 543 -3.29 27.23 -5.48
N SER A 544 -2.28 28.09 -5.61
CA SER A 544 -2.47 29.53 -5.71
C SER A 544 -1.27 30.19 -6.39
N THR A 545 -1.46 31.43 -6.84
CA THR A 545 -0.42 32.27 -7.44
C THR A 545 -0.29 33.55 -6.62
N GLN A 546 0.93 33.92 -6.25
CA GLN A 546 1.21 34.98 -5.29
C GLN A 546 2.38 35.84 -5.76
N THR A 547 2.38 37.12 -5.41
CA THR A 547 3.46 38.04 -5.78
C THR A 547 4.39 38.26 -4.61
N LEU A 548 5.68 37.95 -4.78
CA LEU A 548 6.68 38.15 -3.73
C LEU A 548 6.82 39.64 -3.40
N THR A 549 6.61 40.00 -2.13
CA THR A 549 6.75 41.39 -1.65
C THR A 549 8.17 41.69 -1.19
N SER A 550 8.81 40.76 -0.48
CA SER A 550 10.22 40.87 -0.10
C SER A 550 10.78 39.50 0.31
N SER A 551 12.10 39.40 0.44
CA SER A 551 12.75 38.23 1.03
C SER A 551 13.87 38.67 1.98
N ALA A 552 14.15 37.85 2.99
CA ALA A 552 15.17 38.14 3.99
C ALA A 552 15.84 36.85 4.48
N ALA A 553 17.04 36.97 5.04
CA ALA A 553 17.62 35.90 5.83
C ALA A 553 16.69 35.60 7.00
N GLY A 554 16.38 34.31 7.20
CA GLY A 554 15.64 33.81 8.34
C GLY A 554 16.56 33.50 9.51
N GLY A 555 16.01 32.80 10.50
CA GLY A 555 16.78 32.21 11.59
C GLY A 555 17.38 30.87 11.19
N THR A 556 17.41 29.95 12.16
CA THR A 556 17.90 28.59 11.98
C THR A 556 16.75 27.61 12.16
N GLY A 557 16.62 26.64 11.25
CA GLY A 557 15.62 25.60 11.31
C GLY A 557 15.90 24.55 12.40
N PRO A 558 14.94 23.64 12.67
CA PRO A 558 15.08 22.60 13.70
C PRO A 558 16.29 21.65 13.51
N ASN A 559 16.84 21.58 12.31
CA ASN A 559 18.03 20.79 11.98
C ASN A 559 19.34 21.61 11.99
N GLY A 560 19.31 22.85 12.45
CA GLY A 560 20.50 23.71 12.52
C GLY A 560 20.83 24.44 11.20
N ARG A 561 20.02 24.30 10.15
CA ARG A 561 20.28 24.93 8.85
C ARG A 561 19.72 26.34 8.75
N ALA A 562 20.39 27.20 7.99
CA ALA A 562 19.93 28.55 7.71
C ALA A 562 18.60 28.54 6.95
N LEU A 563 17.69 29.43 7.34
CA LEU A 563 16.41 29.63 6.68
C LEU A 563 16.43 30.89 5.82
N THR A 564 15.59 30.91 4.79
CA THR A 564 15.22 32.10 4.03
C THR A 564 13.73 32.36 4.21
N ASN A 565 13.38 33.62 4.47
CA ASN A 565 12.00 34.09 4.60
C ASN A 565 11.55 34.74 3.30
N PHE A 566 10.40 34.30 2.79
CA PHE A 566 9.69 34.89 1.64
C PHE A 566 8.42 35.56 2.14
N ILE A 567 8.27 36.84 1.88
CA ILE A 567 7.23 37.69 2.48
C ILE A 567 6.24 38.10 1.39
N PHE A 568 4.96 37.93 1.71
CA PHE A 568 3.82 38.20 0.84
C PHE A 568 2.85 39.15 1.55
N SER A 569 2.20 40.01 0.77
CA SER A 569 1.16 40.91 1.28
C SER A 569 -0.11 40.14 1.60
N GLY A 570 -0.77 40.50 2.71
CA GLY A 570 -2.02 39.90 3.14
C GLY A 570 -1.83 38.66 4.02
N ASP A 571 -2.92 38.28 4.69
CA ASP A 571 -3.03 37.01 5.39
C ASP A 571 -3.41 35.90 4.40
N MET A 572 -2.50 34.94 4.18
CA MET A 572 -2.67 33.80 3.29
C MET A 572 -2.96 32.50 4.04
N SER A 573 -3.32 32.56 5.33
CA SER A 573 -3.48 31.37 6.18
C SER A 573 -4.46 30.35 5.61
N SER A 574 -5.54 30.80 4.96
CA SER A 574 -6.53 29.91 4.33
C SER A 574 -5.99 29.12 3.13
N ILE A 575 -4.92 29.60 2.50
CA ILE A 575 -4.24 28.97 1.36
C ILE A 575 -3.09 28.09 1.86
N VAL A 576 -2.31 28.60 2.81
CA VAL A 576 -1.05 27.98 3.25
C VAL A 576 -1.29 26.85 4.27
N THR A 577 -2.29 26.99 5.14
CA THR A 577 -2.57 25.97 6.16
C THR A 577 -2.91 24.61 5.55
N PRO A 578 -3.78 24.49 4.52
CA PRO A 578 -4.03 23.21 3.85
C PRO A 578 -2.77 22.56 3.26
N LEU A 579 -1.81 23.37 2.76
CA LEU A 579 -0.53 22.86 2.26
C LEU A 579 0.32 22.30 3.40
N LEU A 580 0.50 23.07 4.48
CA LEU A 580 1.30 22.66 5.65
C LEU A 580 0.65 21.52 6.46
N ASN A 581 -0.67 21.34 6.38
CA ASN A 581 -1.35 20.15 6.89
C ASN A 581 -0.81 18.86 6.24
N CYS A 582 -0.30 18.95 5.02
CA CYS A 582 0.23 17.81 4.29
C CYS A 582 1.78 17.76 4.30
N GLY A 583 2.42 18.72 4.97
CA GLY A 583 3.87 18.85 5.15
C GLY A 583 4.49 19.96 4.31
N ALA A 584 5.75 19.78 3.91
CA ALA A 584 6.46 20.73 3.08
C ALA A 584 5.81 20.86 1.70
N PHE A 585 5.89 22.05 1.12
CA PHE A 585 5.40 22.35 -0.23
C PHE A 585 6.39 23.28 -0.95
N TYR A 586 6.15 23.61 -2.22
CA TYR A 586 7.05 24.50 -2.94
C TYR A 586 6.42 25.87 -3.23
N ILE A 587 7.26 26.89 -3.27
CA ILE A 587 7.01 28.06 -4.10
C ILE A 587 7.85 27.93 -5.38
N LYS A 588 7.23 28.07 -6.56
CA LYS A 588 7.87 27.86 -7.87
C LYS A 588 7.61 28.99 -8.85
N SER A 589 8.58 29.22 -9.73
CA SER A 589 8.40 29.92 -11.01
C SER A 589 9.19 29.17 -12.09
N ALA A 590 9.22 29.67 -13.32
CA ALA A 590 9.92 29.00 -14.43
C ALA A 590 11.41 28.72 -14.17
N SER A 591 12.08 29.52 -13.34
CA SER A 591 13.53 29.42 -13.06
C SER A 591 13.87 29.42 -11.58
N PHE A 592 12.87 29.23 -10.70
CA PHE A 592 13.07 29.28 -9.26
C PHE A 592 12.22 28.21 -8.55
N SER A 593 12.80 27.56 -7.55
CA SER A 593 12.02 26.81 -6.56
C SER A 593 12.61 26.94 -5.17
N ALA A 594 11.74 27.01 -4.16
CA ALA A 594 12.12 26.85 -2.76
C ALA A 594 11.12 25.95 -2.04
N THR A 595 11.63 25.07 -1.17
CA THR A 595 10.81 24.22 -0.30
C THR A 595 10.41 25.01 0.94
N ILE A 596 9.12 25.16 1.19
CA ILE A 596 8.55 25.83 2.34
C ILE A 596 8.13 24.80 3.39
N ARG A 597 8.50 25.08 4.65
CA ARG A 597 8.30 24.16 5.78
C ARG A 597 7.54 24.80 6.94
N SER A 598 7.42 26.13 6.95
CA SER A 598 6.67 26.85 7.97
C SER A 598 6.14 28.17 7.44
N SER A 599 5.14 28.70 8.13
CA SER A 599 4.57 30.01 7.86
C SER A 599 4.28 30.77 9.15
N SER A 600 4.22 32.09 9.05
CA SER A 600 3.71 32.98 10.10
C SER A 600 3.00 34.17 9.48
N VAL A 601 2.05 34.75 10.22
CA VAL A 601 1.35 35.98 9.81
C VAL A 601 1.56 37.04 10.88
N SER A 602 2.03 38.21 10.47
CA SER A 602 2.24 39.35 11.36
C SER A 602 2.12 40.66 10.59
N GLY A 603 1.45 41.66 11.17
CA GLY A 603 1.31 42.99 10.55
C GLY A 603 0.62 42.99 9.19
N GLY A 604 -0.26 42.03 8.91
CA GLY A 604 -0.93 41.88 7.61
C GLY A 604 -0.04 41.32 6.50
N LEU A 605 1.11 40.73 6.85
CA LEU A 605 2.02 40.04 5.93
C LEU A 605 2.10 38.56 6.28
N THR A 606 2.19 37.72 5.26
CA THR A 606 2.49 36.30 5.41
C THR A 606 3.97 36.07 5.13
N THR A 607 4.68 35.43 6.07
CA THR A 607 6.06 34.97 5.88
C THR A 607 6.06 33.46 5.70
N LEU A 608 6.64 32.99 4.59
CA LEU A 608 6.89 31.58 4.31
C LEU A 608 8.39 31.32 4.46
N SER A 609 8.75 30.29 5.22
CA SER A 609 10.16 29.99 5.54
C SER A 609 10.56 28.61 5.03
N GLY A 610 11.73 28.56 4.41
CA GLY A 610 12.35 27.35 3.84
C GLY A 610 13.86 27.32 4.09
N GLU A 611 14.49 26.17 3.93
CA GLU A 611 15.95 26.08 4.07
C GLU A 611 16.65 26.76 2.91
N SER A 612 17.64 27.60 3.21
CA SER A 612 18.40 28.32 2.18
C SER A 612 19.13 27.37 1.22
N ALA A 613 19.51 26.18 1.71
CA ALA A 613 20.19 25.15 0.92
C ALA A 613 19.27 24.43 -0.10
N GLU A 614 17.95 24.51 0.07
CA GLU A 614 16.97 23.89 -0.84
C GLU A 614 16.47 24.88 -1.91
N ILE A 615 17.04 26.10 -1.95
CA ILE A 615 16.69 27.11 -2.94
C ILE A 615 17.43 26.85 -4.25
N VAL A 616 16.68 26.79 -5.34
CA VAL A 616 17.22 26.73 -6.70
C VAL A 616 16.86 28.03 -7.42
N GLY A 617 17.87 28.68 -8.00
CA GLY A 617 17.71 29.93 -8.76
C GLY A 617 17.59 31.18 -7.89
N THR A 618 17.09 32.26 -8.47
CA THR A 618 16.91 33.56 -7.80
C THR A 618 15.49 34.05 -8.04
N LEU A 619 14.86 34.63 -7.01
CA LEU A 619 13.50 35.17 -7.09
C LEU A 619 13.52 36.69 -6.87
N PRO A 620 13.44 37.50 -7.94
CA PRO A 620 13.34 38.95 -7.83
C PRO A 620 12.06 39.37 -7.08
N ILE A 621 12.14 40.45 -6.31
CA ILE A 621 10.96 41.09 -5.70
C ILE A 621 9.96 41.49 -6.80
N GLY A 622 8.66 41.31 -6.53
CA GLY A 622 7.59 41.53 -7.51
C GLY A 622 7.36 40.36 -8.46
N SER A 623 8.15 39.28 -8.37
CA SER A 623 7.92 38.08 -9.17
C SER A 623 6.69 37.32 -8.69
N VAL A 624 5.98 36.76 -9.67
CA VAL A 624 4.84 35.87 -9.43
C VAL A 624 5.33 34.44 -9.24
N VAL A 625 4.89 33.80 -8.15
CA VAL A 625 5.18 32.40 -7.83
C VAL A 625 3.91 31.60 -7.66
N GLU A 626 4.00 30.31 -7.97
CA GLU A 626 2.98 29.31 -7.67
C GLU A 626 3.26 28.68 -6.30
N LEU A 627 2.25 28.62 -5.43
CA LEU A 627 2.24 27.73 -4.28
C LEU A 627 1.83 26.35 -4.78
N TRP A 628 2.70 25.37 -4.59
CA TRP A 628 2.70 24.15 -5.39
C TRP A 628 2.80 22.91 -4.50
N TRP A 629 1.80 22.04 -4.60
CA TRP A 629 1.69 20.76 -3.89
C TRP A 629 2.62 19.68 -4.48
N PRO A 630 3.51 19.08 -3.68
CA PRO A 630 4.41 18.02 -4.13
C PRO A 630 3.68 16.76 -4.61
N GLY A 631 4.05 16.26 -5.79
CA GLY A 631 3.62 14.98 -6.33
C GLY A 631 2.45 15.02 -7.32
N GLY A 632 1.84 16.18 -7.59
CA GLY A 632 0.63 16.27 -8.41
C GLY A 632 -0.61 15.76 -7.67
N GLY A 633 -1.68 15.49 -8.41
CA GLY A 633 -2.86 14.81 -7.89
C GLY A 633 -4.19 15.43 -8.27
N GLY A 634 -5.25 14.98 -7.60
CA GLY A 634 -6.59 15.53 -7.70
C GLY A 634 -7.34 15.37 -6.38
N ASN A 635 -8.45 16.08 -6.25
CA ASN A 635 -9.21 16.13 -4.99
C ASN A 635 -10.37 15.13 -4.96
N LEU A 636 -10.58 14.32 -5.99
CA LEU A 636 -11.73 13.42 -6.04
C LEU A 636 -11.45 12.15 -5.22
N CYS A 637 -12.36 11.84 -4.29
CA CYS A 637 -12.34 10.60 -3.52
C CYS A 637 -13.76 10.07 -3.30
N ASP A 638 -13.84 8.84 -2.83
CA ASP A 638 -15.09 8.22 -2.42
C ASP A 638 -15.36 8.42 -0.91
N ASN A 639 -16.35 7.72 -0.37
CA ASN A 639 -16.79 7.85 1.02
C ASN A 639 -16.42 6.64 1.90
N ASP A 640 -15.36 5.91 1.56
CA ASP A 640 -14.88 4.74 2.32
C ASP A 640 -14.43 5.15 3.74
N ASP A 641 -15.15 4.68 4.76
CA ASP A 641 -14.95 5.03 6.17
C ASP A 641 -14.03 4.05 6.92
N SER A 642 -13.26 3.25 6.16
CA SER A 642 -12.29 2.32 6.73
C SER A 642 -11.34 3.03 7.71
N LEU A 643 -11.25 2.49 8.91
CA LEU A 643 -10.40 3.04 9.96
C LEU A 643 -8.93 2.68 9.75
N SER A 644 -8.08 3.67 9.95
CA SER A 644 -6.65 3.47 10.02
C SER A 644 -6.23 2.84 11.35
N VAL A 645 -5.12 2.11 11.31
CA VAL A 645 -4.50 1.49 12.49
C VAL A 645 -3.45 2.43 13.08
N PHE A 646 -2.75 3.15 12.20
CA PHE A 646 -1.69 4.07 12.54
C PHE A 646 -2.14 5.52 12.43
N ASN A 647 -1.40 6.38 13.08
CA ASN A 647 -1.57 7.83 12.99
C ASN A 647 -0.35 8.44 12.31
N PHE A 648 -0.51 9.65 11.77
CA PHE A 648 0.63 10.47 11.36
C PHE A 648 1.56 10.72 12.56
N GLU A 649 2.86 10.51 12.36
CA GLU A 649 3.92 10.69 13.35
C GLU A 649 5.11 11.46 12.76
N ASP A 650 4.90 12.14 11.63
CA ASP A 650 5.96 12.86 10.93
C ASP A 650 6.55 14.03 11.74
N GLY A 651 5.81 14.57 12.70
CA GLY A 651 6.20 15.73 13.51
C GLY A 651 6.39 17.03 12.72
N VAL A 652 6.04 17.04 11.42
CA VAL A 652 6.23 18.17 10.50
C VAL A 652 4.93 18.64 9.87
N SER A 653 3.96 17.75 9.70
CA SER A 653 2.63 18.11 9.24
C SER A 653 1.73 18.44 10.41
N LEU A 654 0.75 19.31 10.19
CA LEU A 654 -0.29 19.59 11.18
C LEU A 654 -1.31 18.44 11.34
N ARG A 655 -1.08 17.31 10.65
CA ARG A 655 -1.86 16.06 10.81
C ARG A 655 -1.29 15.13 11.87
N ASN A 656 -0.15 15.45 12.48
CA ASN A 656 0.46 14.64 13.53
C ASN A 656 -0.57 14.22 14.60
N GLY A 657 -0.64 12.92 14.89
CA GLY A 657 -1.60 12.29 15.81
C GLY A 657 -2.97 11.96 15.22
N LYS A 658 -3.28 12.35 13.97
CA LYS A 658 -4.53 11.97 13.29
C LYS A 658 -4.38 10.62 12.57
N PRO A 659 -5.45 9.84 12.42
CA PRO A 659 -5.44 8.61 11.63
C PRO A 659 -5.23 8.90 10.14
N TYR A 660 -4.69 7.94 9.40
CA TYR A 660 -4.61 8.06 7.94
C TYR A 660 -6.01 8.03 7.31
N PRO A 661 -6.34 8.92 6.36
CA PRO A 661 -7.61 8.83 5.66
C PRO A 661 -7.56 7.70 4.64
N LEU A 662 -8.34 6.63 4.85
CA LEU A 662 -8.37 5.48 3.95
C LEU A 662 -9.43 5.59 2.86
N TYR A 663 -9.76 6.80 2.43
CA TYR A 663 -10.62 7.01 1.26
C TYR A 663 -9.96 6.47 -0.01
N ASN A 664 -10.76 6.03 -0.98
CA ASN A 664 -10.26 5.71 -2.30
C ASN A 664 -10.18 7.00 -3.11
N PHE A 665 -8.99 7.58 -3.17
CA PHE A 665 -8.71 8.70 -4.07
C PHE A 665 -8.72 8.22 -5.52
N ALA A 666 -9.21 9.07 -6.42
CA ALA A 666 -9.33 8.72 -7.82
C ALA A 666 -7.94 8.49 -8.43
N VAL A 667 -7.77 7.41 -9.17
CA VAL A 667 -6.49 7.11 -9.81
C VAL A 667 -6.23 8.08 -10.97
N ILE A 668 -4.95 8.34 -11.25
CA ILE A 668 -4.48 9.05 -12.44
C ILE A 668 -5.13 8.43 -13.67
N HIS A 669 -5.70 9.27 -14.53
CA HIS A 669 -6.37 8.80 -15.73
C HIS A 669 -6.05 9.66 -16.94
N ALA A 670 -6.07 9.00 -18.08
CA ALA A 670 -5.77 9.51 -19.39
C ALA A 670 -6.74 8.89 -20.40
N GLY A 671 -7.60 9.70 -21.02
CA GLY A 671 -8.62 9.18 -21.94
C GLY A 671 -9.00 10.18 -23.02
N SER A 672 -9.47 9.66 -24.16
CA SER A 672 -10.15 10.46 -25.18
C SER A 672 -11.54 10.84 -24.71
N ILE A 673 -12.00 12.00 -25.15
CA ILE A 673 -13.38 12.44 -24.93
C ILE A 673 -14.22 11.90 -26.08
N THR A 674 -15.16 11.02 -25.78
CA THR A 674 -16.08 10.48 -26.80
C THR A 674 -17.30 11.38 -26.97
N THR A 675 -17.99 11.24 -28.10
CA THR A 675 -19.30 11.86 -28.32
C THR A 675 -20.42 11.09 -27.65
#